data_AF-A0A1C5H1K5-F1
#
_entry.id   AF-A0A1C5H1K5-F1
#
_cell.length_a   1.000
_cell.length_b   1.000
_cell.length_c   1.000
_cell.angle_alpha   90.00
_cell.angle_beta   90.00
_cell.angle_gamma   90.00
#
_symmetry.space_group_name_H-M   'P 1'
#
loop_
_entity.id
_entity.type
_entity.pdbx_description
1 polymer ?
#
loop_
_entity_poly.entity_id
_entity_poly.type
_entity_poly.pdbx_seq_one_letter_code
_entity_poly.pdbx_strand_id
1 'polypeptide(L)'
;MRDIPGTVSCIDGNTFIVSDPSGDVDAAPATPVGLFTADTRYLSRWILTINGERMTALSVDDSQYYEVAFFLVPGGQVDYVEADVSAIRRRRIGPELTESLTVFNYGEQDVDLDVRLEVAADFADIFDIKFDVREKVGSHYTQVGTDELRLGYRRGTYHREVSVTTSEPATIDPSGMRFQLRLPPGEQWSTQLRATMRAPRPDGRDWRDAVRALRPDESTLPATVRSWVAAAPQLDTDNTALQQVYQRSLVDLAALRFAPLSLGGATVPAAGLPWFMTLFGRDSLLTCLQTLHVTPSLTPPTLRILGLLQGVRTDDVLDADPGRILHELRYGESAAFEDQPHSPYYGTVDASPLFVVLLDEYERWTGDAELVRELEKEARAALEWIDRYADLTSTGYVWYQTRNRKAGLENQCWKDSWDSISYADGRLPGFPRATCEVQGYAYDAKIRAARLARTFWDDPAYADRLEQDAAALKDRFNRDFWLDEHGYYALALDHDGTPVDALSSNIGHLLWSGIVPPDRAARVVEHLMSPALFSGWGVRTLAEGQRRYNPLGYHNGTVWPFDNSFIAWGLRRYGFATEAGRIAHGIIDAATYFHGRLPEAFGGFARQTTRYPVRYPTAGSPQAWSSGASLLLIRIMLGMEPHEGHLVVEPALPPGYGRIALLDIPGRWGKVDAFARHRPVRPLTDDSDPYPSPSLG
;
A
#
# COMPACT_ATOMS: atom_id res chain seq x y z
N MET A 1 -2.11 8.81 -16.87
CA MET A 1 -1.93 9.37 -15.52
C MET A 1 -0.44 9.60 -15.32
N ARG A 2 -0.02 10.83 -14.99
CA ARG A 2 1.39 11.20 -14.87
C ARG A 2 1.66 11.50 -13.39
N ASP A 3 2.48 10.71 -12.72
CA ASP A 3 3.22 11.17 -11.55
C ASP A 3 4.08 12.35 -12.01
N ILE A 4 4.09 13.41 -11.21
CA ILE A 4 4.90 14.58 -11.46
C ILE A 4 6.19 14.33 -10.66
N PRO A 5 7.35 14.14 -11.31
CA PRO A 5 8.60 14.04 -10.58
C PRO A 5 8.75 15.22 -9.63
N GLY A 6 8.97 14.95 -8.35
CA GLY A 6 9.12 15.98 -7.33
C GLY A 6 7.85 16.40 -6.61
N THR A 7 6.75 15.63 -6.63
CA THR A 7 5.65 15.93 -5.70
C THR A 7 6.08 15.78 -4.24
N VAL A 8 5.49 16.62 -3.39
CA VAL A 8 5.67 16.62 -1.93
C VAL A 8 4.30 16.44 -1.29
N SER A 9 4.21 15.60 -0.27
CA SER A 9 2.95 15.23 0.36
C SER A 9 2.95 15.38 1.87
N CYS A 10 1.84 15.83 2.44
CA CYS A 10 1.54 15.67 3.87
C CYS A 10 0.30 14.78 4.04
N ILE A 11 0.29 13.91 5.05
CA ILE A 11 -0.78 12.93 5.29
C ILE A 11 -1.20 12.92 6.77
N ASP A 12 -2.51 12.84 7.03
CA ASP A 12 -3.10 12.48 8.32
C ASP A 12 -4.34 11.58 8.10
N GLY A 13 -4.15 10.27 8.19
CA GLY A 13 -5.17 9.27 7.85
C GLY A 13 -5.70 9.48 6.44
N ASN A 14 -7.02 9.57 6.27
CA ASN A 14 -7.66 9.82 4.96
C ASN A 14 -7.69 11.30 4.52
N THR A 15 -6.93 12.19 5.17
CA THR A 15 -6.76 13.60 4.76
C THR A 15 -5.31 13.82 4.36
N PHE A 16 -5.08 14.37 3.18
CA PHE A 16 -3.73 14.55 2.65
C PHE A 16 -3.67 15.69 1.66
N ILE A 17 -2.49 16.25 1.46
CA ILE A 17 -2.21 17.24 0.42
C ILE A 17 -1.02 16.79 -0.40
N VAL A 18 -1.13 16.92 -1.72
CA VAL A 18 -0.06 16.70 -2.68
C VAL A 18 0.18 18.00 -3.42
N SER A 19 1.42 18.49 -3.41
CA SER A 19 1.86 19.71 -4.07
C SER A 19 3.16 19.48 -4.86
N ASP A 20 3.58 20.48 -5.61
CA ASP A 20 4.93 20.51 -6.19
C ASP A 20 6.01 20.83 -5.11
N PRO A 21 7.32 20.87 -5.47
CA PRO A 21 8.39 21.20 -4.53
C PRO A 21 8.34 22.62 -3.93
N SER A 22 7.58 23.55 -4.52
CA SER A 22 7.39 24.91 -3.98
C SER A 22 6.25 24.98 -2.94
N GLY A 23 5.53 23.86 -2.77
CA GLY A 23 4.32 23.78 -1.97
C GLY A 23 3.06 24.19 -2.75
N ASP A 24 3.19 24.54 -4.03
CA ASP A 24 2.05 24.98 -4.83
C ASP A 24 1.17 23.80 -5.25
N VAL A 25 -0.14 24.03 -5.16
CA VAL A 25 -1.15 23.15 -5.72
C VAL A 25 -1.66 23.83 -6.98
N ASP A 26 -1.37 23.25 -8.14
CA ASP A 26 -1.95 23.66 -9.42
C ASP A 26 -2.47 22.41 -10.13
N ALA A 27 -3.73 22.07 -9.87
CA ALA A 27 -4.33 20.85 -10.39
C ALA A 27 -4.42 20.89 -11.92
N ALA A 28 -3.67 20.01 -12.59
CA ALA A 28 -3.84 19.70 -13.99
C ALA A 28 -4.77 18.46 -14.17
N PRO A 29 -5.40 18.30 -15.35
CA PRO A 29 -6.17 17.10 -15.67
C PRO A 29 -5.36 15.82 -15.40
N ALA A 30 -5.97 14.84 -14.74
CA ALA A 30 -5.37 13.55 -14.39
C ALA A 30 -4.09 13.60 -13.52
N THR A 31 -3.89 14.69 -12.76
CA THR A 31 -2.85 14.78 -11.72
C THR A 31 -3.48 14.80 -10.32
N PRO A 32 -3.01 13.96 -9.38
CA PRO A 32 -3.53 13.90 -8.02
C PRO A 32 -2.95 15.02 -7.13
N VAL A 33 -2.75 16.22 -7.69
CA VAL A 33 -2.32 17.42 -6.96
C VAL A 33 -3.56 18.09 -6.36
N GLY A 34 -3.51 18.39 -5.06
CA GLY A 34 -4.67 18.90 -4.33
C GLY A 34 -4.63 18.64 -2.83
N LEU A 35 -5.53 19.32 -2.10
CA LEU A 35 -5.92 18.93 -0.73
C LEU A 35 -7.10 17.98 -0.82
N PHE A 36 -6.96 16.78 -0.27
CA PHE A 36 -7.92 15.71 -0.34
C PHE A 36 -8.38 15.28 1.03
N THR A 37 -9.63 14.83 1.10
CA THR A 37 -10.14 14.10 2.25
C THR A 37 -11.39 13.33 1.87
N ALA A 38 -11.50 12.08 2.35
CA ALA A 38 -12.63 11.19 2.07
C ALA A 38 -12.97 11.12 0.56
N ASP A 39 -11.94 10.82 -0.25
CA ASP A 39 -11.99 10.71 -1.71
C ASP A 39 -12.37 12.00 -2.48
N THR A 40 -12.44 13.17 -1.82
CA THR A 40 -12.77 14.45 -2.47
C THR A 40 -11.59 15.42 -2.46
N ARG A 41 -11.30 16.09 -3.58
CA ARG A 41 -10.35 17.21 -3.66
C ARG A 41 -10.99 18.53 -3.23
N TYR A 42 -10.68 18.98 -2.02
CA TYR A 42 -11.18 20.24 -1.46
C TYR A 42 -10.42 21.48 -1.94
N LEU A 43 -9.14 21.36 -2.30
CA LEU A 43 -8.40 22.44 -2.96
C LEU A 43 -7.76 21.90 -4.22
N SER A 44 -8.08 22.54 -5.35
CA SER A 44 -7.45 22.32 -6.66
C SER A 44 -6.41 23.38 -6.97
N ARG A 45 -6.41 24.50 -6.24
CA ARG A 45 -5.44 25.58 -6.37
C ARG A 45 -5.03 26.14 -5.01
N TRP A 46 -3.73 26.24 -4.76
CA TRP A 46 -3.11 26.82 -3.57
C TRP A 46 -1.72 27.34 -3.94
N ILE A 47 -1.69 28.53 -4.53
CA ILE A 47 -0.52 29.05 -5.25
C ILE A 47 -0.03 30.32 -4.60
N LEU A 48 1.25 30.33 -4.22
CA LEU A 48 1.91 31.49 -3.66
C LEU A 48 2.66 32.26 -4.76
N THR A 49 2.39 33.57 -4.86
CA THR A 49 3.19 34.49 -5.65
C THR A 49 3.60 35.70 -4.83
N ILE A 50 4.78 36.24 -5.14
CA ILE A 50 5.27 37.52 -4.62
C ILE A 50 5.54 38.43 -5.82
N ASN A 51 4.94 39.62 -5.84
CA ASN A 51 5.00 40.55 -6.96
C ASN A 51 4.56 39.94 -8.31
N GLY A 52 3.63 38.97 -8.26
CA GLY A 52 3.14 38.24 -9.43
C GLY A 52 4.06 37.12 -9.92
N GLU A 53 5.20 36.90 -9.28
CA GLU A 53 6.13 35.82 -9.62
C GLU A 53 5.87 34.57 -8.77
N ARG A 54 5.93 33.39 -9.41
CA ARG A 54 5.93 32.10 -8.72
C ARG A 54 7.19 31.92 -7.90
N MET A 55 7.08 31.13 -6.85
CA MET A 55 8.18 30.81 -5.97
C MET A 55 8.95 29.59 -6.47
N THR A 56 10.28 29.65 -6.42
CA THR A 56 11.17 28.50 -6.66
C THR A 56 11.68 27.94 -5.36
N ALA A 57 11.66 26.61 -5.23
CA ALA A 57 12.18 25.91 -4.07
C ALA A 57 13.71 25.79 -4.14
N LEU A 58 14.38 26.25 -3.08
CA LEU A 58 15.80 25.99 -2.84
C LEU A 58 16.00 24.64 -2.15
N SER A 59 15.13 24.33 -1.20
CA SER A 59 15.12 23.07 -0.47
C SER A 59 13.74 22.77 0.11
N VAL A 60 13.50 21.49 0.38
CA VAL A 60 12.29 20.99 1.05
C VAL A 60 12.74 20.13 2.22
N ASP A 61 12.15 20.35 3.39
CA ASP A 61 12.22 19.43 4.53
C ASP A 61 10.90 18.67 4.63
N ASP A 62 10.91 17.42 4.18
CA ASP A 62 9.80 16.46 4.20
C ASP A 62 10.09 15.26 5.13
N SER A 63 10.93 15.51 6.16
CA SER A 63 11.35 14.48 7.12
C SER A 63 10.18 13.93 7.96
N GLN A 64 9.11 14.71 8.11
CA GLN A 64 7.87 14.30 8.78
C GLN A 64 6.76 14.11 7.74
N TYR A 65 5.92 13.09 7.90
CA TYR A 65 4.83 12.85 6.94
C TYR A 65 3.64 13.81 7.11
N TYR A 66 3.50 14.47 8.27
CA TYR A 66 2.38 15.37 8.59
C TYR A 66 2.78 16.85 8.51
N GLU A 67 4.07 17.15 8.36
CA GLU A 67 4.61 18.50 8.31
C GLU A 67 5.71 18.60 7.25
N VAL A 68 5.67 19.66 6.45
CA VAL A 68 6.71 19.96 5.45
C VAL A 68 7.08 21.44 5.53
N ALA A 69 8.38 21.73 5.41
CA ALA A 69 8.87 23.10 5.24
C ALA A 69 9.45 23.31 3.84
N PHE A 70 9.05 24.40 3.19
CA PHE A 70 9.53 24.83 1.89
C PHE A 70 10.34 26.12 2.04
N PHE A 71 11.55 26.13 1.49
CA PHE A 71 12.44 27.29 1.52
C PHE A 71 12.52 27.88 0.12
N LEU A 72 12.02 29.10 -0.05
CA LEU A 72 11.60 29.63 -1.34
C LEU A 72 12.20 31.00 -1.66
N VAL A 73 12.39 31.26 -2.94
CA VAL A 73 12.72 32.59 -3.49
C VAL A 73 11.79 32.93 -4.66
N PRO A 74 11.43 34.20 -4.89
CA PRO A 74 10.67 34.60 -6.08
C PRO A 74 11.46 34.34 -7.38
N GLY A 75 10.76 34.00 -8.47
CA GLY A 75 11.34 33.85 -9.81
C GLY A 75 11.69 32.39 -10.19
N GLY A 76 12.05 32.15 -11.46
CA GLY A 76 12.04 30.81 -12.08
C GLY A 76 13.39 30.11 -12.37
N GLN A 77 14.54 30.74 -12.12
CA GLN A 77 15.86 30.10 -12.27
C GLN A 77 16.88 30.80 -11.35
N VAL A 78 17.51 30.04 -10.47
CA VAL A 78 18.55 30.52 -9.55
C VAL A 78 19.92 30.51 -10.23
N ASP A 79 20.02 31.03 -11.45
CA ASP A 79 21.30 31.21 -12.12
C ASP A 79 21.81 32.62 -11.74
N TYR A 80 22.59 32.69 -10.65
CA TYR A 80 23.36 33.88 -10.23
C TYR A 80 22.57 35.15 -9.83
N VAL A 81 21.57 35.01 -8.94
CA VAL A 81 20.95 36.19 -8.30
C VAL A 81 20.98 36.03 -6.78
N GLU A 82 21.62 36.98 -6.09
CA GLU A 82 21.40 37.19 -4.65
C GLU A 82 19.95 37.63 -4.46
N ALA A 83 19.10 36.76 -3.91
CA ALA A 83 17.71 37.07 -3.66
C ALA A 83 17.56 37.87 -2.37
N ASP A 84 17.27 39.17 -2.48
CA ASP A 84 16.99 40.04 -1.34
C ASP A 84 15.68 39.68 -0.61
N VAL A 85 14.80 38.91 -1.25
CA VAL A 85 13.53 38.47 -0.68
C VAL A 85 13.45 36.95 -0.72
N SER A 86 13.04 36.35 0.39
CA SER A 86 12.75 34.91 0.47
C SER A 86 11.47 34.65 1.24
N ALA A 87 10.95 33.43 1.13
CA ALA A 87 9.84 32.97 1.94
C ALA A 87 10.07 31.57 2.50
N ILE A 88 9.51 31.32 3.68
CA ILE A 88 9.40 29.99 4.26
C ILE A 88 7.92 29.68 4.41
N ARG A 89 7.49 28.54 3.84
CA ARG A 89 6.17 27.94 4.10
C ARG A 89 6.38 26.75 5.02
N ARG A 90 5.71 26.72 6.17
CA ARG A 90 5.63 25.51 7.01
C ARG A 90 4.21 25.01 7.00
N ARG A 91 3.98 23.89 6.33
CA ARG A 91 2.68 23.26 6.13
C ARG A 91 2.51 22.11 7.09
N ARG A 92 1.36 22.03 7.76
CA ARG A 92 0.93 20.88 8.56
C ARG A 92 -0.44 20.41 8.11
N ILE A 93 -0.63 19.10 8.11
CA ILE A 93 -1.94 18.49 7.88
C ILE A 93 -2.41 17.76 9.14
N GLY A 94 -3.69 17.96 9.44
CA GLY A 94 -4.48 17.19 10.39
C GLY A 94 -5.92 17.13 9.86
N PRO A 95 -6.94 17.18 10.74
CA PRO A 95 -8.31 17.56 10.38
C PRO A 95 -8.46 18.77 9.46
N GLU A 96 -7.51 19.72 9.54
CA GLU A 96 -7.41 20.91 8.72
C GLU A 96 -6.01 21.04 8.09
N LEU A 97 -5.88 21.86 7.04
CA LEU A 97 -4.58 22.30 6.55
C LEU A 97 -4.19 23.58 7.28
N THR A 98 -3.01 23.63 7.87
CA THR A 98 -2.42 24.87 8.39
C THR A 98 -1.10 25.16 7.71
N GLU A 99 -0.85 26.42 7.39
CA GLU A 99 0.38 26.86 6.74
C GLU A 99 0.85 28.20 7.32
N SER A 100 2.03 28.18 7.94
CA SER A 100 2.74 29.39 8.33
C SER A 100 3.51 29.91 7.11
N LEU A 101 3.22 31.12 6.67
CA LEU A 101 3.99 31.82 5.65
C LEU A 101 4.81 32.92 6.32
N THR A 102 6.13 32.90 6.15
CA THR A 102 7.03 33.97 6.58
C THR A 102 7.78 34.51 5.37
N VAL A 103 7.76 35.82 5.17
CA VAL A 103 8.47 36.54 4.10
C VAL A 103 9.56 37.41 4.73
N PHE A 104 10.77 37.36 4.18
CA PHE A 104 11.95 38.04 4.71
C PHE A 104 12.47 39.06 3.70
N ASN A 105 12.94 40.21 4.19
CA ASN A 105 13.77 41.15 3.44
C ASN A 105 15.22 41.11 3.95
N TYR A 106 16.13 40.59 3.13
CA TYR A 106 17.57 40.58 3.38
C TYR A 106 18.31 41.72 2.68
N GLY A 107 17.64 42.50 1.84
CA GLY A 107 18.21 43.63 1.13
C GLY A 107 18.45 44.84 2.03
N GLU A 108 19.19 45.83 1.50
CA GLU A 108 19.56 47.05 2.23
C GLU A 108 18.50 48.16 2.20
N GLN A 109 17.37 47.96 1.49
CA GLN A 109 16.31 48.95 1.32
C GLN A 109 14.93 48.43 1.74
N ASP A 110 14.01 49.34 2.06
CA ASP A 110 12.59 49.03 2.20
C ASP A 110 12.07 48.42 0.90
N VAL A 111 11.31 47.32 1.02
CA VAL A 111 10.63 46.69 -0.12
C VAL A 111 9.12 46.73 0.07
N ASP A 112 8.41 47.16 -0.97
CA ASP A 112 6.96 47.01 -1.07
C ASP A 112 6.67 45.70 -1.80
N LEU A 113 5.97 44.78 -1.14
CA LEU A 113 5.68 43.44 -1.65
C LEU A 113 4.18 43.22 -1.81
N ASP A 114 3.82 42.63 -2.95
CA ASP A 114 2.50 42.10 -3.23
C ASP A 114 2.49 40.59 -3.03
N VAL A 115 2.04 40.13 -1.87
CA VAL A 115 1.97 38.69 -1.58
C VAL A 115 0.56 38.20 -1.89
N ARG A 116 0.44 37.23 -2.80
CA ARG A 116 -0.84 36.68 -3.24
C ARG A 116 -0.87 35.17 -3.03
N LEU A 117 -1.93 34.71 -2.38
CA LEU A 117 -2.32 33.31 -2.33
C LEU A 117 -3.55 33.11 -3.20
N GLU A 118 -3.41 32.41 -4.33
CA GLU A 118 -4.54 32.00 -5.15
C GLU A 118 -5.16 30.72 -4.60
N VAL A 119 -6.48 30.69 -4.50
CA VAL A 119 -7.25 29.60 -3.90
C VAL A 119 -8.39 29.20 -4.84
N ALA A 120 -8.49 27.91 -5.14
CA ALA A 120 -9.63 27.35 -5.88
C ALA A 120 -9.94 25.93 -5.41
N ALA A 121 -11.20 25.54 -5.59
CA ALA A 121 -11.73 24.24 -5.22
C ALA A 121 -12.64 23.74 -6.34
N ASP A 122 -12.46 22.49 -6.76
CA ASP A 122 -13.33 21.83 -7.73
C ASP A 122 -14.20 20.73 -7.12
N PHE A 123 -13.85 20.24 -5.92
CA PHE A 123 -14.53 19.14 -5.24
C PHE A 123 -14.59 17.88 -6.10
N ALA A 124 -13.56 17.67 -6.93
CA ALA A 124 -13.44 16.48 -7.77
C ALA A 124 -13.37 15.21 -6.91
N ASP A 125 -14.12 14.19 -7.31
CA ASP A 125 -13.94 12.85 -6.76
C ASP A 125 -12.60 12.28 -7.24
N ILE A 126 -11.95 11.44 -6.44
CA ILE A 126 -10.70 10.79 -6.85
C ILE A 126 -10.85 9.99 -8.16
N PHE A 127 -12.03 9.43 -8.42
CA PHE A 127 -12.34 8.76 -9.67
C PHE A 127 -12.56 9.73 -10.83
N ASP A 128 -13.11 10.92 -10.58
CA ASP A 128 -13.21 11.98 -11.60
C ASP A 128 -11.80 12.33 -12.10
N ILE A 129 -10.82 12.41 -11.20
CA ILE A 129 -9.42 12.69 -11.54
C ILE A 129 -8.79 11.50 -12.28
N LYS A 130 -9.03 10.27 -11.80
CA LYS A 130 -8.45 9.05 -12.37
C LYS A 130 -8.93 8.80 -13.80
N PHE A 131 -10.19 9.09 -14.09
CA PHE A 131 -10.83 8.84 -15.38
C PHE A 131 -11.04 10.11 -16.24
N ASP A 132 -10.48 11.25 -15.82
CA ASP A 132 -10.59 12.55 -16.51
C ASP A 132 -12.04 12.98 -16.76
N VAL A 133 -12.91 12.81 -15.76
CA VAL A 133 -14.29 13.32 -15.76
C VAL A 133 -14.27 14.81 -15.39
N ARG A 134 -14.77 15.66 -16.29
CA ARG A 134 -14.57 17.11 -16.20
C ARG A 134 -15.80 17.91 -15.79
N GLU A 135 -16.99 17.39 -16.01
CA GLU A 135 -18.24 18.09 -15.71
C GLU A 135 -18.90 17.51 -14.47
N LYS A 136 -18.90 18.28 -13.38
CA LYS A 136 -19.64 17.93 -12.17
C LYS A 136 -21.12 18.26 -12.35
N VAL A 137 -21.98 17.39 -11.82
CA VAL A 137 -23.44 17.53 -11.94
C VAL A 137 -24.01 18.58 -10.98
N GLY A 138 -23.37 18.76 -9.82
CA GLY A 138 -23.79 19.73 -8.81
C GLY A 138 -23.41 21.17 -9.15
N SER A 139 -23.66 22.08 -8.20
CA SER A 139 -23.35 23.50 -8.33
C SER A 139 -22.27 23.95 -7.34
N HIS A 140 -21.36 24.79 -7.82
CA HIS A 140 -20.35 25.48 -7.01
C HIS A 140 -20.84 26.84 -6.54
N TYR A 141 -20.30 27.31 -5.42
CA TYR A 141 -20.49 28.68 -4.95
C TYR A 141 -19.26 29.20 -4.21
N THR A 142 -19.13 30.52 -4.16
CA THR A 142 -18.07 31.24 -3.46
C THR A 142 -18.70 32.32 -2.58
N GLN A 143 -18.24 32.42 -1.34
CA GLN A 143 -18.62 33.46 -0.39
C GLN A 143 -17.36 34.14 0.12
N VAL A 144 -17.31 35.47 -0.05
CA VAL A 144 -16.21 36.31 0.43
C VAL A 144 -16.70 37.02 1.69
N GLY A 145 -16.10 36.66 2.83
CA GLY A 145 -16.27 37.34 4.11
C GLY A 145 -15.17 38.38 4.36
N THR A 146 -15.16 38.97 5.55
CA THR A 146 -14.12 39.93 5.96
C THR A 146 -12.75 39.26 6.10
N ASP A 147 -12.70 38.08 6.74
CA ASP A 147 -11.46 37.35 7.03
C ASP A 147 -11.51 35.87 6.57
N GLU A 148 -12.52 35.52 5.76
CA GLU A 148 -12.79 34.15 5.31
C GLU A 148 -13.12 34.12 3.81
N LEU A 149 -12.43 33.25 3.06
CA LEU A 149 -12.88 32.82 1.73
C LEU A 149 -13.49 31.43 1.84
N ARG A 150 -14.79 31.30 1.53
CA ARG A 150 -15.48 30.00 1.53
C ARG A 150 -15.83 29.58 0.12
N LEU A 151 -15.42 28.37 -0.24
CA LEU A 151 -15.75 27.70 -1.49
C LEU A 151 -16.61 26.47 -1.17
N GLY A 152 -17.62 26.18 -1.96
CA GLY A 152 -18.48 25.03 -1.72
C GLY A 152 -19.05 24.41 -2.99
N TYR A 153 -19.47 23.15 -2.86
CA TYR A 153 -20.11 22.36 -3.91
C TYR A 153 -21.28 21.56 -3.35
N ARG A 154 -22.39 21.53 -4.09
CA ARG A 154 -23.60 20.80 -3.71
C ARG A 154 -24.22 20.04 -4.89
N ARG A 155 -24.43 18.74 -4.71
CA ARG A 155 -25.30 17.87 -5.55
C ARG A 155 -26.31 17.20 -4.62
N GLY A 156 -27.58 17.60 -4.66
CA GLY A 156 -28.60 17.04 -3.76
C GLY A 156 -28.21 17.17 -2.27
N THR A 157 -28.11 16.04 -1.57
CA THR A 157 -27.68 15.95 -0.16
C THR A 157 -26.16 15.87 0.02
N TYR A 158 -25.39 15.72 -1.07
CA TYR A 158 -23.94 15.74 -1.04
C TYR A 158 -23.45 17.18 -1.01
N HIS A 159 -22.81 17.57 0.10
CA HIS A 159 -22.33 18.93 0.33
C HIS A 159 -20.91 18.91 0.87
N ARG A 160 -20.03 19.72 0.26
CA ARG A 160 -18.61 19.88 0.63
C ARG A 160 -18.28 21.37 0.63
N GLU A 161 -17.52 21.83 1.62
CA GLU A 161 -17.04 23.21 1.72
C GLU A 161 -15.59 23.26 2.19
N VAL A 162 -14.83 24.24 1.72
CA VAL A 162 -13.55 24.65 2.31
C VAL A 162 -13.62 26.12 2.69
N SER A 163 -13.25 26.42 3.92
CA SER A 163 -13.09 27.79 4.44
C SER A 163 -11.61 28.08 4.60
N VAL A 164 -11.12 29.15 3.98
CA VAL A 164 -9.73 29.61 4.14
C VAL A 164 -9.72 30.89 4.97
N THR A 165 -8.91 30.92 6.02
CA THR A 165 -8.72 32.09 6.90
C THR A 165 -7.25 32.41 7.08
N THR A 166 -6.97 33.64 7.55
CA THR A 166 -5.63 34.19 7.76
C THR A 166 -5.55 34.88 9.13
N SER A 167 -4.39 34.85 9.79
CA SER A 167 -4.18 35.57 11.06
C SER A 167 -3.91 37.06 10.86
N GLU A 168 -3.43 37.44 9.68
CA GLU A 168 -3.16 38.83 9.31
C GLU A 168 -4.27 39.37 8.39
N PRO A 169 -4.59 40.68 8.43
CA PRO A 169 -5.57 41.27 7.54
C PRO A 169 -5.19 41.08 6.07
N ALA A 170 -6.13 40.62 5.26
CA ALA A 170 -5.96 40.43 3.83
C ALA A 170 -7.09 41.09 3.05
N THR A 171 -6.80 41.52 1.82
CA THR A 171 -7.86 41.78 0.85
C THR A 171 -8.27 40.45 0.23
N ILE A 172 -9.53 40.05 0.43
CA ILE A 172 -10.08 38.79 -0.05
C ILE A 172 -10.99 39.05 -1.24
N ASP A 173 -10.84 38.23 -2.27
CA ASP A 173 -11.72 38.21 -3.44
C ASP A 173 -12.04 36.75 -3.82
N PRO A 174 -12.93 36.50 -4.81
CA PRO A 174 -13.32 35.13 -5.16
C PRO A 174 -12.18 34.19 -5.59
N SER A 175 -10.99 34.72 -5.91
CA SER A 175 -9.83 33.96 -6.38
C SER A 175 -8.71 33.81 -5.34
N GLY A 176 -8.85 34.36 -4.12
CA GLY A 176 -7.87 34.17 -3.06
C GLY A 176 -7.68 35.37 -2.13
N MET A 177 -6.48 35.46 -1.57
CA MET A 177 -6.09 36.43 -0.52
C MET A 177 -4.85 37.21 -0.93
N ARG A 178 -4.87 38.53 -0.72
CA ARG A 178 -3.76 39.44 -1.05
C ARG A 178 -3.32 40.22 0.19
N PHE A 179 -2.01 40.32 0.38
CA PHE A 179 -1.34 41.09 1.42
C PHE A 179 -0.42 42.13 0.77
N GLN A 180 -0.59 43.39 1.15
CA GLN A 180 0.29 44.47 0.72
C GLN A 180 1.21 44.81 1.89
N LEU A 181 2.49 44.53 1.71
CA LEU A 181 3.49 44.63 2.77
C LEU A 181 4.50 45.71 2.42
N ARG A 182 4.97 46.44 3.43
CA ARG A 182 6.18 47.24 3.36
C ARG A 182 7.15 46.70 4.40
N LEU A 183 8.26 46.11 3.96
CA LEU A 183 9.23 45.46 4.84
C LEU A 183 10.56 46.23 4.83
N PRO A 184 10.98 46.82 5.96
CA PRO A 184 12.31 47.39 6.11
C PRO A 184 13.43 46.34 5.98
N PRO A 185 14.70 46.78 5.81
CA PRO A 185 15.86 45.89 5.78
C PRO A 185 15.96 45.00 7.03
N GLY A 186 16.16 43.70 6.85
CA GLY A 186 16.31 42.72 7.92
C GLY A 186 15.02 42.33 8.65
N GLU A 187 13.89 42.93 8.28
CA GLU A 187 12.58 42.61 8.87
C GLU A 187 11.90 41.43 8.18
N GLN A 188 10.94 40.85 8.89
CA GLN A 188 10.12 39.75 8.40
C GLN A 188 8.63 40.00 8.68
N TRP A 189 7.77 39.43 7.84
CA TRP A 189 6.33 39.37 8.06
C TRP A 189 5.85 37.93 8.06
N SER A 190 4.87 37.60 8.89
CA SER A 190 4.33 36.25 8.98
C SER A 190 2.81 36.24 9.10
N THR A 191 2.16 35.28 8.45
CA THR A 191 0.73 34.96 8.63
C THR A 191 0.51 33.46 8.79
N GLN A 192 -0.53 33.08 9.51
CA GLN A 192 -1.04 31.71 9.58
C GLN A 192 -2.24 31.57 8.66
N LEU A 193 -2.12 30.69 7.66
CA LEU A 193 -3.19 30.29 6.76
C LEU A 193 -3.83 29.01 7.28
N ARG A 194 -5.16 28.93 7.26
CA ARG A 194 -5.91 27.73 7.67
C ARG A 194 -6.96 27.39 6.64
N ALA A 195 -6.98 26.16 6.12
CA ALA A 195 -8.05 25.64 5.28
C ALA A 195 -8.85 24.57 6.04
N THR A 196 -10.04 24.94 6.47
CA THR A 196 -10.99 24.08 7.18
C THR A 196 -11.91 23.40 6.17
N MET A 197 -11.75 22.08 6.02
CA MET A 197 -12.64 21.26 5.20
C MET A 197 -13.89 20.87 6.01
N ARG A 198 -15.07 21.05 5.42
CA ARG A 198 -16.37 20.68 5.99
C ARG A 198 -17.13 19.77 5.05
N ALA A 199 -17.94 18.90 5.61
CA ALA A 199 -18.90 18.12 4.85
C ALA A 199 -20.27 18.15 5.55
N PRO A 200 -21.02 19.24 5.36
CA PRO A 200 -22.28 19.45 6.05
C PRO A 200 -23.30 18.38 5.66
N ARG A 201 -24.00 17.85 6.66
CA ARG A 201 -25.18 17.00 6.49
C ARG A 201 -26.43 17.86 6.32
N PRO A 202 -27.54 17.30 5.83
CA PRO A 202 -28.82 18.01 5.73
C PRO A 202 -29.34 18.57 7.07
N ASP A 203 -28.91 17.99 8.20
CA ASP A 203 -29.25 18.46 9.55
C ASP A 203 -28.30 19.56 10.08
N GLY A 204 -27.38 20.06 9.24
CA GLY A 204 -26.43 21.11 9.57
C GLY A 204 -25.19 20.66 10.32
N ARG A 205 -25.08 19.38 10.73
CA ARG A 205 -23.88 18.84 11.38
C ARG A 205 -22.81 18.51 10.37
N ASP A 206 -21.54 18.74 10.70
CA ASP A 206 -20.42 18.26 9.89
C ASP A 206 -20.12 16.80 10.28
N TRP A 207 -20.19 15.86 9.32
CA TRP A 207 -19.87 14.47 9.64
C TRP A 207 -18.38 14.30 9.99
N ARG A 208 -17.52 15.22 9.56
CA ARG A 208 -16.09 15.22 9.94
C ARG A 208 -15.88 15.45 11.43
N ASP A 209 -16.80 16.11 12.13
CA ASP A 209 -16.70 16.29 13.58
C ASP A 209 -16.73 14.95 14.33
N ALA A 210 -17.53 14.00 13.84
CA ALA A 210 -17.56 12.65 14.40
C ALA A 210 -16.24 11.91 14.16
N VAL A 211 -15.63 12.07 12.98
CA VAL A 211 -14.29 11.50 12.70
C VAL A 211 -13.21 12.14 13.58
N ARG A 212 -13.26 13.47 13.73
CA ARG A 212 -12.33 14.24 14.57
C ARG A 212 -12.37 13.76 16.01
N ALA A 213 -13.56 13.57 16.57
CA ALA A 213 -13.74 13.12 17.95
C ALA A 213 -13.17 11.71 18.21
N LEU A 214 -12.97 10.91 17.17
CA LEU A 214 -12.40 9.56 17.25
C LEU A 214 -10.87 9.54 17.09
N ARG A 215 -10.23 10.68 16.79
CA ARG A 215 -8.77 10.77 16.59
C ARG A 215 -8.06 11.36 17.80
N PRO A 216 -6.78 10.99 18.03
CA PRO A 216 -5.91 11.69 18.97
C PRO A 216 -5.76 13.16 18.57
N ASP A 217 -5.49 14.04 19.55
CA ASP A 217 -5.25 15.47 19.32
C ASP A 217 -4.06 15.70 18.36
N GLU A 218 -4.19 16.64 17.41
CA GLU A 218 -3.17 17.03 16.43
C GLU A 218 -1.84 17.39 17.09
N SER A 219 -1.88 18.01 18.27
CA SER A 219 -0.69 18.38 19.05
C SER A 219 0.16 17.15 19.43
N THR A 220 -0.45 15.95 19.39
CA THR A 220 0.17 14.69 19.76
C THR A 220 0.68 13.88 18.57
N LEU A 221 0.41 14.26 17.31
CA LEU A 221 0.88 13.53 16.11
C LEU A 221 2.40 13.23 16.14
N PRO A 222 3.29 14.19 16.47
CA PRO A 222 4.71 13.90 16.64
C PRO A 222 4.99 12.86 17.74
N ALA A 223 4.21 12.88 18.83
CA ALA A 223 4.34 11.95 19.94
C ALA A 223 3.78 10.55 19.61
N THR A 224 2.69 10.44 18.84
CA THR A 224 2.08 9.17 18.43
C THR A 224 2.95 8.41 17.43
N VAL A 225 3.65 9.12 16.54
CA VAL A 225 4.63 8.52 15.62
C VAL A 225 5.86 8.05 16.39
N ARG A 226 6.36 8.89 17.30
CA ARG A 226 7.50 8.50 18.16
C ARG A 226 7.16 7.30 19.03
N SER A 227 5.97 7.24 19.62
CA SER A 227 5.54 6.09 20.43
C SER A 227 5.35 4.84 19.59
N TRP A 228 4.82 4.98 18.36
CA TRP A 228 4.71 3.88 17.40
C TRP A 228 6.07 3.29 17.05
N VAL A 229 7.02 4.13 16.63
CA VAL A 229 8.38 3.70 16.27
C VAL A 229 9.10 3.13 17.50
N ALA A 230 8.94 3.72 18.67
CA ALA A 230 9.56 3.23 19.90
C ALA A 230 8.95 1.90 20.42
N ALA A 231 7.70 1.60 20.07
CA ALA A 231 7.04 0.35 20.42
C ALA A 231 7.40 -0.81 19.49
N ALA A 232 7.87 -0.51 18.27
CA ALA A 232 8.31 -1.51 17.32
C ALA A 232 9.61 -2.19 17.78
N PRO A 233 9.87 -3.44 17.35
CA PRO A 233 11.16 -4.10 17.52
C PRO A 233 12.35 -3.22 17.11
N GLN A 234 13.47 -3.35 17.80
CA GLN A 234 14.67 -2.58 17.44
C GLN A 234 15.53 -3.35 16.45
N LEU A 235 15.79 -2.75 15.30
CA LEU A 235 16.73 -3.30 14.33
C LEU A 235 18.15 -2.79 14.63
N ASP A 236 19.08 -3.71 14.90
CA ASP A 236 20.52 -3.48 14.94
C ASP A 236 21.19 -4.25 13.78
N THR A 237 21.75 -3.51 12.83
CA THR A 237 22.41 -4.06 11.63
C THR A 237 23.61 -3.21 11.22
N ASP A 238 24.58 -3.84 10.55
CA ASP A 238 25.69 -3.15 9.89
C ASP A 238 25.32 -2.61 8.50
N ASN A 239 24.12 -2.92 8.00
CA ASN A 239 23.64 -2.46 6.70
C ASN A 239 22.81 -1.18 6.84
N THR A 240 23.41 -0.03 6.46
CA THR A 240 22.75 1.28 6.55
C THR A 240 21.48 1.40 5.71
N ALA A 241 21.43 0.74 4.53
CA ALA A 241 20.24 0.74 3.69
C ALA A 241 19.08 0.03 4.39
N LEU A 242 19.33 -1.13 5.00
CA LEU A 242 18.32 -1.86 5.76
C LEU A 242 17.81 -1.04 6.94
N GLN A 243 18.69 -0.36 7.66
CA GLN A 243 18.32 0.53 8.77
C GLN A 243 17.37 1.64 8.31
N GLN A 244 17.69 2.31 7.20
CA GLN A 244 16.88 3.39 6.63
C GLN A 244 15.51 2.87 6.17
N VAL A 245 15.48 1.74 5.46
CA VAL A 245 14.25 1.10 4.97
C VAL A 245 13.35 0.69 6.13
N TYR A 246 13.91 0.10 7.19
CA TYR A 246 13.16 -0.30 8.37
C TYR A 246 12.48 0.89 9.04
N GLN A 247 13.25 1.95 9.33
CA GLN A 247 12.73 3.17 9.95
C GLN A 247 11.68 3.85 9.06
N ARG A 248 11.93 3.95 7.76
CA ARG A 248 10.97 4.56 6.82
C ARG A 248 9.68 3.75 6.72
N SER A 249 9.77 2.43 6.68
CA SER A 249 8.60 1.54 6.62
C SER A 249 7.72 1.67 7.86
N LEU A 250 8.30 1.82 9.06
CA LEU A 250 7.54 2.08 10.29
C LEU A 250 6.80 3.42 10.24
N VAL A 251 7.48 4.47 9.77
CA VAL A 251 6.90 5.81 9.63
C VAL A 251 5.80 5.83 8.58
N ASP A 252 5.98 5.16 7.45
CA ASP A 252 4.99 5.07 6.38
C ASP A 252 3.75 4.27 6.83
N LEU A 253 3.93 3.16 7.55
CA LEU A 253 2.81 2.44 8.18
C LEU A 253 2.09 3.32 9.21
N ALA A 254 2.81 4.13 10.00
CA ALA A 254 2.18 5.05 10.93
C ALA A 254 1.32 6.10 10.19
N ALA A 255 1.84 6.65 9.09
CA ALA A 255 1.19 7.65 8.26
C ALA A 255 -0.07 7.14 7.54
N LEU A 256 -0.05 5.88 7.12
CA LEU A 256 -1.14 5.24 6.39
C LEU A 256 -2.27 4.73 7.29
N ARG A 257 -2.18 4.89 8.62
CA ARG A 257 -3.27 4.53 9.53
C ARG A 257 -4.39 5.56 9.49
N PHE A 258 -5.63 5.09 9.40
CA PHE A 258 -6.81 5.93 9.61
C PHE A 258 -7.85 5.21 10.46
N ALA A 259 -8.72 5.97 11.12
CA ALA A 259 -9.83 5.44 11.90
C ALA A 259 -11.12 5.39 11.05
N PRO A 260 -11.66 4.20 10.74
CA PRO A 260 -12.97 4.09 10.10
C PRO A 260 -14.08 4.57 11.04
N LEU A 261 -15.13 5.14 10.46
CA LEU A 261 -16.30 5.64 11.20
C LEU A 261 -16.97 4.56 12.08
N SER A 262 -16.94 3.31 11.63
CA SER A 262 -17.62 2.17 12.24
C SER A 262 -16.81 1.44 13.32
N LEU A 263 -15.56 1.86 13.60
CA LEU A 263 -14.64 1.12 14.48
C LEU A 263 -14.25 1.87 15.76
N GLY A 264 -15.02 2.89 16.18
CA GLY A 264 -14.88 3.50 17.51
C GLY A 264 -13.49 4.08 17.83
N GLY A 265 -12.76 4.57 16.82
CA GLY A 265 -11.43 5.18 16.97
C GLY A 265 -10.24 4.23 16.79
N ALA A 266 -10.47 2.93 16.65
CA ALA A 266 -9.40 2.01 16.27
C ALA A 266 -8.94 2.25 14.83
N THR A 267 -7.64 2.12 14.58
CA THR A 267 -7.03 2.45 13.30
C THR A 267 -6.71 1.23 12.46
N VAL A 268 -6.91 1.32 11.16
CA VAL A 268 -6.57 0.30 10.16
C VAL A 268 -5.64 0.90 9.10
N PRO A 269 -4.82 0.09 8.41
CA PRO A 269 -4.01 0.59 7.32
C PRO A 269 -4.90 0.97 6.12
N ALA A 270 -4.67 2.15 5.55
CA ALA A 270 -5.06 2.45 4.18
C ALA A 270 -4.11 1.76 3.20
N ALA A 271 -4.54 1.52 1.97
CA ALA A 271 -3.69 0.89 0.95
C ALA A 271 -2.51 1.80 0.55
N GLY A 272 -2.76 3.06 0.16
CA GLY A 272 -1.69 4.02 -0.07
C GLY A 272 -2.04 5.28 -0.85
N LEU A 273 -1.08 6.20 -0.89
CA LEU A 273 -1.24 7.54 -1.43
C LEU A 273 -0.95 7.57 -2.94
N PRO A 274 -1.69 8.34 -3.77
CA PRO A 274 -2.86 9.15 -3.44
C PRO A 274 -4.20 8.44 -3.70
N TRP A 275 -4.20 7.34 -4.46
CA TRP A 275 -5.41 6.75 -5.02
C TRP A 275 -6.17 5.85 -4.06
N PHE A 276 -5.50 5.37 -3.01
CA PHE A 276 -5.97 4.25 -2.19
C PHE A 276 -5.95 4.60 -0.68
N MET A 277 -6.18 5.88 -0.33
CA MET A 277 -6.24 6.38 1.05
C MET A 277 -7.57 6.02 1.75
N THR A 278 -7.94 4.73 1.67
CA THR A 278 -9.15 4.16 2.26
C THR A 278 -8.96 2.68 2.60
N LEU A 279 -10.00 2.03 3.15
CA LEU A 279 -9.99 0.60 3.45
C LEU A 279 -10.02 -0.23 2.16
N PHE A 280 -8.98 -1.03 1.96
CA PHE A 280 -8.91 -2.08 0.97
C PHE A 280 -8.76 -3.43 1.66
N GLY A 281 -9.67 -4.37 1.43
CA GLY A 281 -9.71 -5.64 2.15
C GLY A 281 -8.44 -6.44 1.95
N ARG A 282 -8.13 -6.81 0.70
CA ARG A 282 -6.92 -7.55 0.33
C ARG A 282 -5.65 -6.87 0.84
N ASP A 283 -5.46 -5.59 0.53
CA ASP A 283 -4.24 -4.85 0.85
C ASP A 283 -4.01 -4.77 2.36
N SER A 284 -5.08 -4.55 3.14
CA SER A 284 -5.00 -4.53 4.60
C SER A 284 -4.66 -5.91 5.17
N LEU A 285 -5.23 -6.98 4.62
CA LEU A 285 -4.96 -8.36 5.03
C LEU A 285 -3.50 -8.75 4.77
N LEU A 286 -3.00 -8.47 3.56
CA LEU A 286 -1.60 -8.75 3.19
C LEU A 286 -0.61 -7.90 3.99
N THR A 287 -0.91 -6.61 4.20
CA THR A 287 -0.10 -5.74 5.06
C THR A 287 -0.03 -6.28 6.49
N CYS A 288 -1.16 -6.72 7.05
CA CYS A 288 -1.18 -7.32 8.37
C CYS A 288 -0.32 -8.59 8.43
N LEU A 289 -0.46 -9.51 7.47
CA LEU A 289 0.37 -10.73 7.38
C LEU A 289 1.87 -10.41 7.36
N GLN A 290 2.28 -9.41 6.59
CA GLN A 290 3.67 -8.99 6.47
C GLN A 290 4.24 -8.41 7.77
N THR A 291 3.41 -7.82 8.62
CA THR A 291 3.83 -6.97 9.74
C THR A 291 3.59 -7.57 11.13
N LEU A 292 3.04 -8.78 11.24
CA LEU A 292 2.73 -9.44 12.53
C LEU A 292 3.87 -9.44 13.54
N HIS A 293 5.10 -9.63 13.08
CA HIS A 293 6.30 -9.67 13.92
C HIS A 293 6.80 -8.29 14.40
N VAL A 294 6.16 -7.21 13.95
CA VAL A 294 6.54 -5.82 14.27
C VAL A 294 5.36 -5.06 14.88
N THR A 295 4.20 -5.11 14.22
CA THR A 295 3.01 -4.34 14.58
C THR A 295 1.76 -5.23 14.58
N PRO A 296 1.69 -6.29 15.41
CA PRO A 296 0.53 -7.19 15.45
C PRO A 296 -0.77 -6.48 15.85
N SER A 297 -0.67 -5.32 16.51
CA SER A 297 -1.81 -4.49 16.90
C SER A 297 -2.65 -3.94 15.73
N LEU A 298 -2.14 -3.97 14.48
CA LEU A 298 -2.93 -3.59 13.30
C LEU A 298 -3.97 -4.65 12.92
N THR A 299 -3.78 -5.90 13.32
CA THR A 299 -4.58 -7.02 12.84
C THR A 299 -5.99 -7.09 13.46
N PRO A 300 -6.18 -7.00 14.80
CA PRO A 300 -7.52 -7.04 15.38
C PRO A 300 -8.50 -6.01 14.82
N PRO A 301 -8.17 -4.71 14.72
CA PRO A 301 -9.11 -3.74 14.16
C PRO A 301 -9.40 -4.01 12.68
N THR A 302 -8.42 -4.47 11.91
CA THR A 302 -8.58 -4.83 10.49
C THR A 302 -9.53 -6.01 10.31
N LEU A 303 -9.33 -7.10 11.06
CA LEU A 303 -10.21 -8.26 10.99
C LEU A 303 -11.64 -7.91 11.44
N ARG A 304 -11.79 -7.13 12.52
CA ARG A 304 -13.11 -6.70 13.01
C ARG A 304 -13.87 -5.85 12.00
N ILE A 305 -13.23 -4.87 11.37
CA ILE A 305 -13.94 -4.02 10.39
C ILE A 305 -14.31 -4.82 9.13
N LEU A 306 -13.44 -5.73 8.67
CA LEU A 306 -13.72 -6.57 7.50
C LEU A 306 -14.82 -7.60 7.79
N GLY A 307 -14.85 -8.17 9.00
CA GLY A 307 -15.94 -9.03 9.45
C GLY A 307 -17.27 -8.27 9.58
N LEU A 308 -17.25 -7.07 10.18
CA LEU A 308 -18.43 -6.22 10.31
C LEU A 308 -19.03 -5.81 8.95
N LEU A 309 -18.19 -5.61 7.95
CA LEU A 309 -18.57 -5.25 6.59
C LEU A 309 -18.61 -6.46 5.64
N GLN A 310 -18.61 -7.69 6.16
CA GLN A 310 -18.69 -8.89 5.32
C GLN A 310 -20.05 -8.92 4.60
N GLY A 311 -20.03 -9.38 3.35
CA GLY A 311 -21.24 -9.52 2.54
C GLY A 311 -22.26 -10.46 3.21
N VAL A 312 -23.51 -10.04 3.27
CA VAL A 312 -24.62 -10.80 3.88
C VAL A 312 -25.72 -11.18 2.89
N ARG A 313 -25.64 -10.67 1.66
CA ARG A 313 -26.63 -10.90 0.60
C ARG A 313 -25.95 -10.87 -0.76
N THR A 314 -26.61 -11.45 -1.74
CA THR A 314 -26.24 -11.36 -3.14
C THR A 314 -26.66 -10.00 -3.71
N ASP A 315 -25.72 -9.28 -4.33
CA ASP A 315 -25.95 -7.97 -4.96
C ASP A 315 -25.07 -7.81 -6.20
N ASP A 316 -25.68 -7.73 -7.39
CA ASP A 316 -24.96 -7.70 -8.67
C ASP A 316 -24.22 -6.38 -8.91
N VAL A 317 -24.69 -5.27 -8.35
CA VAL A 317 -24.06 -3.95 -8.53
C VAL A 317 -22.77 -3.89 -7.74
N LEU A 318 -22.79 -4.39 -6.50
CA LEU A 318 -21.66 -4.39 -5.58
C LEU A 318 -20.74 -5.60 -5.74
N ASP A 319 -21.09 -6.57 -6.60
CA ASP A 319 -20.48 -7.91 -6.66
C ASP A 319 -20.52 -8.65 -5.30
N ALA A 320 -21.53 -8.36 -4.45
CA ALA A 320 -21.60 -8.90 -3.09
C ALA A 320 -22.20 -10.31 -3.07
N ASP A 321 -21.68 -11.15 -2.19
CA ASP A 321 -22.23 -12.47 -1.84
C ASP A 321 -22.12 -12.69 -0.32
N PRO A 322 -22.99 -13.53 0.27
CA PRO A 322 -22.82 -13.96 1.65
C PRO A 322 -21.42 -14.53 1.91
N GLY A 323 -20.74 -14.02 2.95
CA GLY A 323 -19.40 -14.45 3.34
C GLY A 323 -18.24 -13.75 2.61
N ARG A 324 -18.53 -12.96 1.57
CA ARG A 324 -17.50 -12.26 0.78
C ARG A 324 -16.93 -11.07 1.56
N ILE A 325 -15.60 -10.98 1.65
CA ILE A 325 -14.92 -9.80 2.21
C ILE A 325 -14.80 -8.72 1.13
N LEU A 326 -14.97 -7.45 1.50
CA LEU A 326 -14.96 -6.32 0.56
C LEU A 326 -13.60 -6.12 -0.14
N HIS A 327 -13.65 -5.61 -1.36
CA HIS A 327 -12.50 -5.11 -2.11
C HIS A 327 -12.07 -3.76 -1.56
N GLU A 328 -12.98 -2.77 -1.61
CA GLU A 328 -12.72 -1.42 -1.12
C GLU A 328 -14.00 -0.70 -0.63
N LEU A 329 -13.82 0.31 0.22
CA LEU A 329 -14.87 1.19 0.72
C LEU A 329 -14.52 2.65 0.41
N ARG A 330 -15.42 3.40 -0.23
CA ARG A 330 -15.23 4.79 -0.67
C ARG A 330 -16.30 5.72 -0.10
N TYR A 331 -15.92 6.99 0.06
CA TYR A 331 -16.74 8.05 0.67
C TYR A 331 -17.02 9.23 -0.26
N GLY A 332 -16.51 9.16 -1.49
CA GLY A 332 -16.63 10.20 -2.51
C GLY A 332 -18.03 10.38 -3.07
N GLU A 333 -18.20 11.35 -3.95
CA GLU A 333 -19.48 11.67 -4.58
C GLU A 333 -19.99 10.51 -5.44
N SER A 334 -19.11 9.90 -6.25
CA SER A 334 -19.52 8.81 -7.15
C SER A 334 -20.04 7.61 -6.36
N ALA A 335 -19.47 7.35 -5.18
CA ALA A 335 -19.95 6.34 -4.24
C ALA A 335 -21.29 6.73 -3.61
N ALA A 336 -21.47 8.01 -3.24
CA ALA A 336 -22.71 8.51 -2.63
C ALA A 336 -23.94 8.46 -3.54
N PHE A 337 -23.73 8.51 -4.86
CA PHE A 337 -24.80 8.42 -5.88
C PHE A 337 -24.84 7.08 -6.62
N GLU A 338 -24.05 6.09 -6.19
CA GLU A 338 -23.96 4.77 -6.82
C GLU A 338 -23.54 4.83 -8.32
N ASP A 339 -22.88 5.92 -8.73
CA ASP A 339 -22.24 6.06 -10.05
C ASP A 339 -21.06 5.07 -10.18
N GLN A 340 -20.48 4.66 -9.04
CA GLN A 340 -19.48 3.61 -8.89
C GLN A 340 -19.89 2.67 -7.74
N PRO A 341 -19.59 1.35 -7.80
CA PRO A 341 -20.08 0.37 -6.83
C PRO A 341 -19.33 0.39 -5.48
N HIS A 342 -18.45 1.35 -5.23
CA HIS A 342 -17.45 1.34 -4.16
C HIS A 342 -17.97 1.66 -2.74
N SER A 343 -19.22 1.30 -2.38
CA SER A 343 -19.78 1.60 -1.06
C SER A 343 -20.67 0.50 -0.45
N PRO A 344 -20.09 -0.59 0.10
CA PRO A 344 -18.77 -1.18 -0.19
C PRO A 344 -18.79 -2.00 -1.48
N TYR A 345 -17.66 -2.06 -2.19
CA TYR A 345 -17.49 -2.93 -3.37
C TYR A 345 -16.84 -4.25 -2.99
N TYR A 346 -17.30 -5.36 -3.57
CA TYR A 346 -16.82 -6.71 -3.27
C TYR A 346 -16.14 -7.39 -4.47
N GLY A 347 -15.68 -6.66 -5.48
CA GLY A 347 -14.96 -7.22 -6.64
C GLY A 347 -13.54 -7.75 -6.34
N THR A 348 -13.40 -8.55 -5.29
CA THR A 348 -12.18 -9.28 -4.89
C THR A 348 -12.53 -10.75 -4.73
N VAL A 349 -11.67 -11.64 -5.22
CA VAL A 349 -11.82 -13.10 -5.06
C VAL A 349 -10.86 -13.66 -4.00
N ASP A 350 -9.85 -12.89 -3.59
CA ASP A 350 -8.76 -13.30 -2.71
C ASP A 350 -8.93 -12.84 -1.26
N ALA A 351 -9.71 -11.79 -0.99
CA ALA A 351 -9.86 -11.26 0.37
C ALA A 351 -10.50 -12.26 1.35
N SER A 352 -11.53 -13.01 0.94
CA SER A 352 -12.20 -13.99 1.80
C SER A 352 -11.28 -15.13 2.27
N PRO A 353 -10.51 -15.82 1.41
CA PRO A 353 -9.52 -16.79 1.90
C PRO A 353 -8.42 -16.12 2.73
N LEU A 354 -7.94 -14.94 2.32
CA LEU A 354 -6.89 -14.22 3.07
C LEU A 354 -7.34 -13.79 4.48
N PHE A 355 -8.63 -13.52 4.69
CA PHE A 355 -9.19 -13.22 6.02
C PHE A 355 -8.97 -14.37 7.00
N VAL A 356 -9.26 -15.60 6.56
CA VAL A 356 -9.07 -16.82 7.34
C VAL A 356 -7.59 -17.10 7.58
N VAL A 357 -6.75 -16.91 6.55
CA VAL A 357 -5.29 -17.08 6.64
C VAL A 357 -4.69 -16.12 7.68
N LEU A 358 -5.09 -14.85 7.65
CA LEU A 358 -4.62 -13.85 8.62
C LEU A 358 -5.10 -14.16 10.04
N LEU A 359 -6.37 -14.55 10.23
CA LEU A 359 -6.91 -14.88 11.55
C LEU A 359 -6.08 -15.99 12.22
N ASP A 360 -5.74 -17.03 11.45
CA ASP A 360 -4.91 -18.13 11.91
C ASP A 360 -3.45 -17.71 12.19
N GLU A 361 -2.80 -17.02 11.26
CA GLU A 361 -1.41 -16.59 11.43
C GLU A 361 -1.27 -15.61 12.60
N TYR A 362 -2.24 -14.72 12.79
CA TYR A 362 -2.32 -13.81 13.93
C TYR A 362 -2.43 -14.58 15.25
N GLU A 363 -3.30 -15.58 15.33
CA GLU A 363 -3.40 -16.40 16.54
C GLU A 363 -2.07 -17.13 16.79
N ARG A 364 -1.48 -17.78 15.78
CA ARG A 364 -0.18 -18.48 15.93
C ARG A 364 0.88 -17.55 16.53
N TRP A 365 0.91 -16.29 16.08
CA TRP A 365 1.86 -15.30 16.54
C TRP A 365 1.57 -14.77 17.95
N THR A 366 0.32 -14.40 18.24
CA THR A 366 -0.06 -13.62 19.44
C THR A 366 -0.64 -14.45 20.58
N GLY A 367 -1.25 -15.61 20.27
CA GLY A 367 -1.99 -16.41 21.25
C GLY A 367 -3.40 -15.89 21.57
N ASP A 368 -3.89 -14.91 20.80
CA ASP A 368 -5.21 -14.29 21.00
C ASP A 368 -6.35 -15.21 20.55
N ALA A 369 -6.67 -16.19 21.40
CA ALA A 369 -7.76 -17.12 21.20
C ALA A 369 -9.15 -16.46 21.34
N GLU A 370 -9.24 -15.29 21.98
CA GLU A 370 -10.50 -14.56 22.14
C GLU A 370 -10.96 -14.01 20.80
N LEU A 371 -10.07 -13.37 20.03
CA LEU A 371 -10.40 -12.87 18.70
C LEU A 371 -10.81 -13.99 17.73
N VAL A 372 -10.18 -15.17 17.83
CA VAL A 372 -10.54 -16.33 16.99
C VAL A 372 -11.96 -16.82 17.28
N ARG A 373 -12.38 -16.84 18.55
CA ARG A 373 -13.76 -17.20 18.92
C ARG A 373 -14.74 -16.08 18.56
N GLU A 374 -14.33 -14.83 18.71
CA GLU A 374 -15.12 -13.65 18.33
C GLU A 374 -15.52 -13.72 16.84
N LEU A 375 -14.56 -14.04 15.96
CA LEU A 375 -14.72 -13.99 14.50
C LEU A 375 -15.04 -15.35 13.85
N GLU A 376 -15.49 -16.33 14.64
CA GLU A 376 -15.81 -17.67 14.15
C GLU A 376 -16.87 -17.62 13.03
N LYS A 377 -17.94 -16.82 13.22
CA LYS A 377 -19.06 -16.77 12.27
C LYS A 377 -18.61 -16.21 10.93
N GLU A 378 -17.82 -15.15 10.97
CA GLU A 378 -17.29 -14.46 9.81
C GLU A 378 -16.29 -15.35 9.06
N ALA A 379 -15.43 -16.08 9.78
CA ALA A 379 -14.51 -17.05 9.20
C ALA A 379 -15.24 -18.21 8.52
N ARG A 380 -16.28 -18.77 9.17
CA ARG A 380 -17.12 -19.83 8.58
C ARG A 380 -17.87 -19.34 7.35
N ALA A 381 -18.39 -18.11 7.37
CA ALA A 381 -19.06 -17.52 6.22
C ALA A 381 -18.09 -17.32 5.04
N ALA A 382 -16.84 -16.90 5.30
CA ALA A 382 -15.82 -16.80 4.26
C ALA A 382 -15.48 -18.17 3.64
N LEU A 383 -15.42 -19.24 4.44
CA LEU A 383 -15.23 -20.61 3.96
C LEU A 383 -16.44 -21.11 3.17
N GLU A 384 -17.66 -20.84 3.61
CA GLU A 384 -18.87 -21.16 2.83
C GLU A 384 -18.89 -20.40 1.51
N TRP A 385 -18.45 -19.14 1.49
CA TRP A 385 -18.31 -18.37 0.26
C TRP A 385 -17.38 -19.05 -0.75
N ILE A 386 -16.20 -19.52 -0.30
CA ILE A 386 -15.24 -20.26 -1.13
C ILE A 386 -15.90 -21.47 -1.78
N ASP A 387 -16.66 -22.25 -1.01
CA ASP A 387 -17.21 -23.53 -1.47
C ASP A 387 -18.50 -23.40 -2.29
N ARG A 388 -19.30 -22.37 -2.04
CA ARG A 388 -20.65 -22.26 -2.60
C ARG A 388 -20.80 -21.14 -3.61
N TYR A 389 -20.29 -19.96 -3.30
CA TYR A 389 -20.54 -18.76 -4.09
C TYR A 389 -19.43 -18.50 -5.10
N ALA A 390 -18.20 -18.92 -4.79
CA ALA A 390 -17.07 -18.75 -5.68
C ALA A 390 -16.90 -19.92 -6.68
N ASP A 391 -17.53 -21.07 -6.46
CA ASP A 391 -17.52 -22.19 -7.42
C ASP A 391 -18.58 -22.02 -8.52
N LEU A 392 -18.35 -21.04 -9.40
CA LEU A 392 -19.30 -20.65 -10.45
C LEU A 392 -19.55 -21.74 -11.50
N THR A 393 -18.68 -22.75 -11.60
CA THR A 393 -18.76 -23.81 -12.63
C THR A 393 -18.92 -25.21 -12.04
N SER A 394 -19.06 -25.33 -10.71
CA SER A 394 -19.18 -26.62 -10.00
C SER A 394 -17.97 -27.54 -10.21
N THR A 395 -16.77 -26.97 -10.34
CA THR A 395 -15.51 -27.71 -10.50
C THR A 395 -14.73 -27.82 -9.19
N GLY A 396 -15.22 -27.19 -8.12
CA GLY A 396 -14.53 -27.05 -6.84
C GLY A 396 -13.33 -26.11 -6.92
N TYR A 397 -13.34 -25.15 -7.84
CA TYR A 397 -12.36 -24.06 -7.90
C TYR A 397 -13.01 -22.74 -7.54
N VAL A 398 -12.20 -21.78 -7.12
CA VAL A 398 -12.61 -20.40 -6.90
C VAL A 398 -12.52 -19.67 -8.22
N TRP A 399 -13.68 -19.34 -8.78
CA TRP A 399 -13.85 -18.61 -10.04
C TRP A 399 -14.26 -17.17 -9.78
N TYR A 400 -13.96 -16.28 -10.72
CA TYR A 400 -14.49 -14.91 -10.70
C TYR A 400 -15.01 -14.48 -12.07
N GLN A 401 -16.02 -13.63 -12.02
CA GLN A 401 -16.58 -12.86 -13.12
C GLN A 401 -17.33 -11.67 -12.53
N THR A 402 -17.07 -10.46 -13.02
CA THR A 402 -17.87 -9.29 -12.63
C THR A 402 -19.33 -9.44 -13.06
N ARG A 403 -20.26 -9.21 -12.13
CA ARG A 403 -21.69 -9.09 -12.40
C ARG A 403 -22.05 -7.65 -12.79
N ASN A 404 -21.29 -6.67 -12.30
CA ASN A 404 -21.40 -5.29 -12.74
C ASN A 404 -20.57 -5.04 -14.02
N ARG A 405 -21.14 -5.37 -15.18
CA ARG A 405 -20.48 -5.20 -16.50
C ARG A 405 -20.20 -3.75 -16.90
N LYS A 406 -20.73 -2.76 -16.18
CA LYS A 406 -20.54 -1.34 -16.50
C LYS A 406 -19.34 -0.74 -15.80
N ALA A 407 -19.15 -1.07 -14.51
CA ALA A 407 -18.18 -0.40 -13.65
C ALA A 407 -17.36 -1.37 -12.77
N GLY A 408 -17.70 -2.66 -12.73
CA GLY A 408 -16.97 -3.65 -11.94
C GLY A 408 -15.62 -4.02 -12.57
N LEU A 409 -14.69 -4.44 -11.72
CA LEU A 409 -13.36 -4.89 -12.15
C LEU A 409 -13.44 -6.17 -12.97
N GLU A 410 -12.82 -6.18 -14.15
CA GLU A 410 -12.74 -7.38 -14.99
C GLU A 410 -11.95 -8.49 -14.29
N ASN A 411 -10.76 -8.17 -13.77
CA ASN A 411 -9.99 -9.07 -12.94
C ASN A 411 -10.21 -8.76 -11.46
N GLN A 412 -10.60 -9.77 -10.69
CA GLN A 412 -10.90 -9.64 -9.25
C GLN A 412 -9.83 -10.28 -8.35
N CYS A 413 -8.73 -10.76 -8.93
CA CYS A 413 -7.53 -11.17 -8.19
C CYS A 413 -6.62 -9.95 -7.92
N TRP A 414 -5.48 -10.16 -7.26
CA TRP A 414 -4.55 -9.07 -6.96
C TRP A 414 -4.02 -8.35 -8.19
N LYS A 415 -3.90 -9.06 -9.33
CA LYS A 415 -3.58 -8.46 -10.63
C LYS A 415 -4.85 -7.92 -11.28
N ASP A 416 -5.48 -6.93 -10.67
CA ASP A 416 -6.81 -6.46 -11.04
C ASP A 416 -6.90 -5.58 -12.32
N SER A 417 -5.79 -5.36 -13.03
CA SER A 417 -5.85 -4.71 -14.35
C SER A 417 -6.47 -5.64 -15.40
N TRP A 418 -7.28 -5.08 -16.30
CA TRP A 418 -8.04 -5.83 -17.32
C TRP A 418 -7.21 -6.78 -18.19
N ASP A 419 -5.93 -6.45 -18.45
CA ASP A 419 -5.03 -7.16 -19.35
C ASP A 419 -3.97 -8.04 -18.66
N SER A 420 -4.06 -8.25 -17.35
CA SER A 420 -3.03 -8.93 -16.54
C SER A 420 -3.02 -10.46 -16.69
N ILE A 421 -4.17 -11.05 -17.00
CA ILE A 421 -4.33 -12.49 -17.17
C ILE A 421 -4.44 -12.77 -18.67
N SER A 422 -3.38 -13.35 -19.24
CA SER A 422 -3.28 -13.61 -20.67
C SER A 422 -2.57 -14.92 -20.96
N TYR A 423 -2.86 -15.51 -22.12
CA TYR A 423 -2.08 -16.61 -22.68
C TYR A 423 -0.70 -16.14 -23.12
N ALA A 424 0.23 -17.07 -23.34
CA ALA A 424 1.58 -16.76 -23.79
C ALA A 424 1.61 -16.00 -25.13
N ASP A 425 0.63 -16.27 -26.01
CA ASP A 425 0.40 -15.59 -27.29
C ASP A 425 -0.25 -14.20 -27.16
N GLY A 426 -0.61 -13.79 -25.95
CA GLY A 426 -1.21 -12.50 -25.62
C GLY A 426 -2.73 -12.41 -25.78
N ARG A 427 -3.40 -13.50 -26.15
CA ARG A 427 -4.88 -13.58 -26.09
C ARG A 427 -5.34 -13.44 -24.63
N LEU A 428 -6.48 -12.81 -24.42
CA LEU A 428 -7.13 -12.76 -23.11
C LEU A 428 -8.11 -13.94 -23.02
N PRO A 429 -8.14 -14.70 -21.91
CA PRO A 429 -9.13 -15.76 -21.71
C PRO A 429 -10.54 -15.17 -21.56
N GLY A 430 -11.56 -16.04 -21.55
CA GLY A 430 -12.94 -15.70 -21.28
C GLY A 430 -13.24 -15.49 -19.79
N PHE A 431 -14.55 -15.41 -19.48
CA PHE A 431 -15.06 -15.40 -18.11
C PHE A 431 -16.16 -16.48 -17.97
N PRO A 432 -16.35 -17.07 -16.78
CA PRO A 432 -15.53 -16.87 -15.57
C PRO A 432 -14.13 -17.46 -15.75
N ARG A 433 -13.17 -17.03 -14.93
CA ARG A 433 -11.81 -17.59 -14.90
C ARG A 433 -11.35 -17.86 -13.48
N ALA A 434 -10.41 -18.80 -13.32
CA ALA A 434 -9.87 -19.20 -12.03
C ALA A 434 -8.33 -19.06 -12.03
N THR A 435 -7.79 -18.08 -11.32
CA THR A 435 -6.33 -17.86 -11.25
C THR A 435 -5.68 -18.77 -10.21
N CYS A 436 -4.43 -19.17 -10.46
CA CYS A 436 -3.77 -20.22 -9.70
C CYS A 436 -3.52 -19.86 -8.22
N GLU A 437 -3.07 -18.63 -7.95
CA GLU A 437 -2.74 -18.15 -6.60
C GLU A 437 -3.95 -18.18 -5.67
N VAL A 438 -5.14 -17.87 -6.20
CA VAL A 438 -6.39 -17.86 -5.43
C VAL A 438 -6.76 -19.28 -4.99
N GLN A 439 -6.49 -20.29 -5.83
CA GLN A 439 -6.68 -21.69 -5.45
C GLN A 439 -5.72 -22.07 -4.32
N GLY A 440 -4.49 -21.56 -4.39
CA GLY A 440 -3.52 -21.64 -3.30
C GLY A 440 -4.05 -21.01 -2.01
N TYR A 441 -4.61 -19.81 -2.06
CA TYR A 441 -5.17 -19.15 -0.86
C TYR A 441 -6.37 -19.90 -0.29
N ALA A 442 -7.25 -20.43 -1.14
CA ALA A 442 -8.37 -21.26 -0.71
C ALA A 442 -7.90 -22.54 -0.01
N TYR A 443 -6.86 -23.19 -0.55
CA TYR A 443 -6.22 -24.34 0.09
C TYR A 443 -5.65 -23.99 1.47
N ASP A 444 -4.85 -22.91 1.57
CA ASP A 444 -4.24 -22.48 2.84
C ASP A 444 -5.31 -22.09 3.88
N ALA A 445 -6.35 -21.36 3.45
CA ALA A 445 -7.49 -21.00 4.28
C ALA A 445 -8.17 -22.24 4.89
N LYS A 446 -8.40 -23.30 4.11
CA LYS A 446 -9.02 -24.54 4.62
C LYS A 446 -8.13 -25.27 5.62
N ILE A 447 -6.83 -25.40 5.33
CA ILE A 447 -5.86 -26.04 6.25
C ILE A 447 -5.80 -25.29 7.58
N ARG A 448 -5.72 -23.96 7.53
CA ARG A 448 -5.66 -23.10 8.71
C ARG A 448 -6.97 -23.11 9.49
N ALA A 449 -8.11 -23.00 8.80
CA ALA A 449 -9.42 -23.12 9.41
C ALA A 449 -9.64 -24.46 10.10
N ALA A 450 -9.09 -25.57 9.58
CA ALA A 450 -9.19 -26.86 10.25
C ALA A 450 -8.51 -26.82 11.63
N ARG A 451 -7.34 -26.20 11.73
CA ARG A 451 -6.67 -25.97 13.03
C ARG A 451 -7.54 -25.11 13.94
N LEU A 452 -8.10 -24.01 13.43
CA LEU A 452 -8.97 -23.13 14.21
C LEU A 452 -10.22 -23.86 14.72
N ALA A 453 -10.87 -24.64 13.85
CA ALA A 453 -12.06 -25.42 14.18
C ALA A 453 -11.80 -26.46 15.27
N ARG A 454 -10.67 -27.16 15.17
CA ARG A 454 -10.26 -28.18 16.14
C ARG A 454 -9.85 -27.60 17.50
N THR A 455 -9.27 -26.40 17.50
CA THR A 455 -8.62 -25.84 18.70
C THR A 455 -9.49 -24.82 19.45
N PHE A 456 -10.33 -24.05 18.74
CA PHE A 456 -11.02 -22.89 19.29
C PHE A 456 -12.54 -22.88 19.09
N TRP A 457 -13.05 -23.56 18.07
CA TRP A 457 -14.48 -23.59 17.74
C TRP A 457 -15.20 -24.86 18.20
N ASP A 458 -14.49 -25.76 18.90
CA ASP A 458 -15.02 -27.03 19.42
C ASP A 458 -15.70 -27.91 18.35
N ASP A 459 -15.18 -27.89 17.11
CA ASP A 459 -15.78 -28.54 15.94
C ASP A 459 -14.76 -29.40 15.17
N PRO A 460 -14.28 -30.52 15.75
CA PRO A 460 -13.30 -31.39 15.10
C PRO A 460 -13.85 -32.06 13.83
N ALA A 461 -15.16 -32.29 13.74
CA ALA A 461 -15.76 -32.88 12.54
C ALA A 461 -15.69 -31.91 11.35
N TYR A 462 -15.90 -30.61 11.58
CA TYR A 462 -15.69 -29.61 10.55
C TYR A 462 -14.21 -29.47 10.17
N ALA A 463 -13.30 -29.57 11.15
CA ALA A 463 -11.86 -29.59 10.88
C ALA A 463 -11.47 -30.72 9.92
N ASP A 464 -11.93 -31.93 10.19
CA ASP A 464 -11.64 -33.11 9.36
C ASP A 464 -12.23 -32.96 7.94
N ARG A 465 -13.42 -32.36 7.82
CA ARG A 465 -14.00 -32.03 6.50
C ARG A 465 -13.14 -31.02 5.75
N LEU A 466 -12.70 -29.94 6.40
CA LEU A 466 -11.85 -28.92 5.78
C LEU A 466 -10.53 -29.50 5.29
N GLU A 467 -9.91 -30.40 6.05
CA GLU A 467 -8.68 -31.11 5.64
C GLU A 467 -8.91 -32.02 4.43
N GLN A 468 -10.03 -32.77 4.40
CA GLN A 468 -10.40 -33.60 3.25
C GLN A 468 -10.65 -32.74 2.00
N ASP A 469 -11.38 -31.64 2.14
CA ASP A 469 -11.66 -30.72 1.03
C ASP A 469 -10.39 -30.03 0.52
N ALA A 470 -9.47 -29.67 1.42
CA ALA A 470 -8.17 -29.10 1.07
C ALA A 470 -7.30 -30.11 0.32
N ALA A 471 -7.26 -31.37 0.78
CA ALA A 471 -6.54 -32.45 0.09
C ALA A 471 -7.11 -32.67 -1.32
N ALA A 472 -8.45 -32.74 -1.45
CA ALA A 472 -9.10 -32.88 -2.75
C ALA A 472 -8.83 -31.68 -3.68
N LEU A 473 -8.83 -30.45 -3.16
CA LEU A 473 -8.44 -29.26 -3.93
C LEU A 473 -6.98 -29.33 -4.38
N LYS A 474 -6.06 -29.73 -3.50
CA LYS A 474 -4.64 -29.89 -3.83
C LYS A 474 -4.42 -30.91 -4.95
N ASP A 475 -5.10 -32.05 -4.89
CA ASP A 475 -4.99 -33.10 -5.90
C ASP A 475 -5.56 -32.64 -7.25
N ARG A 476 -6.75 -32.01 -7.26
CA ARG A 476 -7.34 -31.45 -8.48
C ARG A 476 -6.44 -30.37 -9.09
N PHE A 477 -5.99 -29.41 -8.28
CA PHE A 477 -5.15 -28.30 -8.73
C PHE A 477 -3.87 -28.80 -9.40
N ASN A 478 -3.19 -29.76 -8.77
CA ASN A 478 -1.94 -30.31 -9.30
C ASN A 478 -2.11 -31.16 -10.56
N ARG A 479 -3.32 -31.62 -10.85
CA ARG A 479 -3.67 -32.28 -12.11
C ARG A 479 -4.00 -31.26 -13.20
N ASP A 480 -4.82 -30.25 -12.89
CA ASP A 480 -5.43 -29.40 -13.92
C ASP A 480 -4.57 -28.16 -14.28
N PHE A 481 -3.79 -27.63 -13.33
CA PHE A 481 -2.99 -26.42 -13.55
C PHE A 481 -1.53 -26.72 -13.94
N TRP A 482 -1.04 -27.94 -13.76
CA TRP A 482 0.37 -28.24 -14.06
C TRP A 482 0.61 -28.42 -15.55
N LEU A 483 1.60 -27.70 -16.08
CA LEU A 483 1.98 -27.76 -17.49
C LEU A 483 3.26 -28.58 -17.63
N ASP A 484 3.14 -29.89 -17.87
CA ASP A 484 4.27 -30.82 -17.91
C ASP A 484 5.37 -30.42 -18.90
N GLU A 485 4.97 -29.95 -20.09
CA GLU A 485 5.91 -29.51 -21.14
C GLU A 485 6.74 -28.30 -20.72
N HIS A 486 6.18 -27.44 -19.87
CA HIS A 486 6.81 -26.20 -19.44
C HIS A 486 7.48 -26.29 -18.07
N GLY A 487 7.05 -27.23 -17.21
CA GLY A 487 7.56 -27.40 -15.86
C GLY A 487 7.16 -26.31 -14.89
N TYR A 488 6.00 -25.68 -15.09
CA TYR A 488 5.38 -24.71 -14.18
C TYR A 488 3.85 -24.81 -14.20
N TYR A 489 3.18 -24.03 -13.35
CA TYR A 489 1.72 -23.99 -13.28
C TYR A 489 1.14 -22.92 -14.20
N ALA A 490 0.04 -23.24 -14.87
CA ALA A 490 -0.80 -22.30 -15.61
C ALA A 490 -1.20 -21.12 -14.73
N LEU A 491 -1.23 -19.93 -15.32
CA LEU A 491 -1.64 -18.70 -14.63
C LEU A 491 -3.09 -18.76 -14.17
N ALA A 492 -3.95 -19.35 -15.00
CA ALA A 492 -5.37 -19.50 -14.74
C ALA A 492 -5.96 -20.69 -15.53
N LEU A 493 -7.21 -21.04 -15.26
CA LEU A 493 -8.08 -21.76 -16.18
C LEU A 493 -9.06 -20.79 -16.84
N ASP A 494 -9.25 -20.95 -18.14
CA ASP A 494 -10.32 -20.32 -18.91
C ASP A 494 -11.67 -21.00 -18.62
N HIS A 495 -12.77 -20.39 -19.04
CA HIS A 495 -14.15 -20.84 -18.77
C HIS A 495 -14.46 -22.26 -19.25
N ASP A 496 -13.72 -22.77 -20.24
CA ASP A 496 -13.82 -24.12 -20.79
C ASP A 496 -12.84 -25.12 -20.16
N GLY A 497 -12.06 -24.68 -19.16
CA GLY A 497 -11.02 -25.47 -18.50
C GLY A 497 -9.67 -25.43 -19.21
N THR A 498 -9.52 -24.68 -20.31
CA THR A 498 -8.22 -24.54 -20.99
C THR A 498 -7.21 -23.84 -20.08
N PRO A 499 -6.01 -24.41 -19.88
CA PRO A 499 -4.96 -23.74 -19.11
C PRO A 499 -4.43 -22.49 -19.81
N VAL A 500 -4.37 -21.38 -19.06
CA VAL A 500 -3.76 -20.13 -19.49
C VAL A 500 -2.25 -20.21 -19.21
N ASP A 501 -1.46 -20.34 -20.27
CA ASP A 501 -0.10 -20.88 -20.28
C ASP A 501 1.03 -19.86 -20.05
N ALA A 502 0.71 -18.58 -19.87
CA ALA A 502 1.72 -17.55 -19.67
C ALA A 502 2.49 -17.73 -18.36
N LEU A 503 3.83 -17.62 -18.43
CA LEU A 503 4.69 -17.65 -17.26
C LEU A 503 4.64 -16.32 -16.49
N SER A 504 4.29 -16.40 -15.21
CA SER A 504 3.94 -15.27 -14.36
C SER A 504 4.42 -15.47 -12.92
N SER A 505 4.57 -14.39 -12.15
CA SER A 505 5.00 -14.43 -10.75
C SER A 505 4.07 -15.22 -9.81
N ASN A 506 2.79 -15.40 -10.19
CA ASN A 506 1.76 -16.06 -9.38
C ASN A 506 2.18 -17.45 -8.87
N ILE A 507 3.04 -18.16 -9.60
CA ILE A 507 3.55 -19.48 -9.19
C ILE A 507 4.32 -19.45 -7.86
N GLY A 508 4.90 -18.31 -7.47
CA GLY A 508 5.56 -18.18 -6.17
C GLY A 508 4.59 -18.10 -4.99
N HIS A 509 3.37 -17.61 -5.22
CA HIS A 509 2.30 -17.65 -4.20
C HIS A 509 1.80 -19.08 -3.94
N LEU A 510 1.94 -19.99 -4.92
CA LEU A 510 1.63 -21.42 -4.73
C LEU A 510 2.61 -22.12 -3.78
N LEU A 511 3.88 -21.66 -3.78
CA LEU A 511 4.86 -22.10 -2.78
C LEU A 511 4.49 -21.56 -1.40
N TRP A 512 4.06 -20.30 -1.30
CA TRP A 512 3.64 -19.75 -0.01
C TRP A 512 2.45 -20.50 0.60
N SER A 513 1.41 -20.80 -0.18
CA SER A 513 0.24 -21.53 0.30
C SER A 513 0.51 -23.00 0.65
N GLY A 514 1.60 -23.60 0.14
CA GLY A 514 1.91 -25.01 0.36
C GLY A 514 1.13 -26.00 -0.53
N ILE A 515 0.42 -25.51 -1.55
CA ILE A 515 -0.38 -26.35 -2.45
C ILE A 515 0.51 -27.17 -3.43
N VAL A 516 1.74 -26.71 -3.69
CA VAL A 516 2.71 -27.40 -4.55
C VAL A 516 3.23 -28.69 -3.86
N PRO A 517 3.42 -29.81 -4.58
CA PRO A 517 4.08 -30.98 -4.03
C PRO A 517 5.61 -30.80 -4.06
N PRO A 518 6.36 -31.37 -3.10
CA PRO A 518 7.81 -31.10 -2.96
C PRO A 518 8.65 -31.39 -4.22
N ASP A 519 8.27 -32.39 -5.01
CA ASP A 519 8.96 -32.81 -6.24
C ASP A 519 8.88 -31.78 -7.38
N ARG A 520 7.89 -30.88 -7.36
CA ARG A 520 7.72 -29.82 -8.36
C ARG A 520 8.32 -28.48 -7.94
N ALA A 521 8.58 -28.29 -6.64
CA ALA A 521 9.00 -27.00 -6.08
C ALA A 521 10.28 -26.47 -6.72
N ALA A 522 11.30 -27.33 -6.91
CA ALA A 522 12.57 -26.93 -7.51
C ALA A 522 12.39 -26.32 -8.92
N ARG A 523 11.53 -26.91 -9.77
CA ARG A 523 11.26 -26.38 -11.11
C ARG A 523 10.57 -25.02 -11.07
N VAL A 524 9.64 -24.82 -10.13
CA VAL A 524 9.00 -23.51 -9.91
C VAL A 524 10.04 -22.46 -9.49
N VAL A 525 10.97 -22.82 -8.60
CA VAL A 525 12.07 -21.93 -8.17
C VAL A 525 12.99 -21.57 -9.33
N GLU A 526 13.36 -22.53 -10.19
CA GLU A 526 14.17 -22.29 -11.39
C GLU A 526 13.53 -21.22 -12.30
N HIS A 527 12.21 -21.30 -12.53
CA HIS A 527 11.48 -20.31 -13.33
C HIS A 527 11.46 -18.94 -12.66
N LEU A 528 11.11 -18.86 -11.37
CA LEU A 528 11.08 -17.61 -10.60
C LEU A 528 12.44 -16.89 -10.61
N MET A 529 13.54 -17.65 -10.52
CA MET A 529 14.91 -17.14 -10.48
C MET A 529 15.56 -17.02 -11.86
N SER A 530 14.85 -17.39 -12.92
CA SER A 530 15.33 -17.25 -14.31
C SER A 530 15.46 -15.78 -14.71
N PRO A 531 16.32 -15.43 -15.69
CA PRO A 531 16.41 -14.06 -16.19
C PRO A 531 15.08 -13.50 -16.74
N ALA A 532 14.16 -14.37 -17.16
CA ALA A 532 12.86 -13.96 -17.69
C ALA A 532 11.96 -13.35 -16.60
N LEU A 533 11.98 -13.92 -15.39
CA LEU A 533 11.22 -13.41 -14.26
C LEU A 533 12.07 -12.56 -13.31
N PHE A 534 13.24 -13.01 -12.88
CA PHE A 534 14.09 -12.28 -11.96
C PHE A 534 14.96 -11.22 -12.67
N SER A 535 14.62 -9.95 -12.48
CA SER A 535 15.30 -8.80 -13.08
C SER A 535 16.65 -8.46 -12.47
N GLY A 536 17.00 -9.05 -11.32
CA GLY A 536 18.10 -8.62 -10.47
C GLY A 536 17.69 -7.56 -9.42
N TRP A 537 16.54 -6.91 -9.60
CA TRP A 537 15.86 -6.12 -8.57
C TRP A 537 14.78 -6.92 -7.84
N GLY A 538 14.10 -7.81 -8.58
CA GLY A 538 13.02 -8.66 -8.08
C GLY A 538 12.39 -9.47 -9.21
N VAL A 539 11.49 -10.37 -8.85
CA VAL A 539 10.63 -11.14 -9.75
C VAL A 539 9.60 -10.20 -10.38
N ARG A 540 9.53 -10.21 -11.71
CA ARG A 540 8.58 -9.47 -12.54
C ARG A 540 7.22 -10.15 -12.51
N THR A 541 6.17 -9.36 -12.66
CA THR A 541 4.79 -9.87 -12.71
C THR A 541 4.52 -10.77 -13.91
N LEU A 542 5.16 -10.55 -15.04
CA LEU A 542 5.07 -11.39 -16.23
C LEU A 542 6.47 -11.62 -16.80
N ALA A 543 6.75 -12.84 -17.26
CA ALA A 543 8.07 -13.20 -17.76
C ALA A 543 8.41 -12.49 -19.08
N GLU A 544 9.67 -12.10 -19.23
CA GLU A 544 10.20 -11.68 -20.53
C GLU A 544 10.03 -12.80 -21.57
N GLY A 545 9.57 -12.43 -22.77
CA GLY A 545 9.24 -13.36 -23.85
C GLY A 545 7.75 -13.68 -23.97
N GLN A 546 6.93 -13.42 -22.94
CA GLN A 546 5.48 -13.47 -23.05
C GLN A 546 4.98 -12.31 -23.92
N ARG A 547 3.95 -12.52 -24.77
CA ARG A 547 3.55 -11.52 -25.78
C ARG A 547 3.17 -10.16 -25.19
N ARG A 548 2.53 -10.15 -24.00
CA ARG A 548 2.12 -8.93 -23.30
C ARG A 548 3.17 -8.33 -22.38
N TYR A 549 4.35 -8.95 -22.30
CA TYR A 549 5.42 -8.45 -21.45
C TYR A 549 5.78 -7.01 -21.80
N ASN A 550 5.71 -6.16 -20.79
CA ASN A 550 6.16 -4.78 -20.81
C ASN A 550 6.77 -4.46 -19.45
N PRO A 551 8.06 -4.08 -19.36
CA PRO A 551 8.70 -3.72 -18.09
C PRO A 551 8.05 -2.49 -17.43
N LEU A 552 7.21 -1.74 -18.15
CA LEU A 552 6.39 -0.64 -17.67
C LEU A 552 4.88 -0.97 -17.70
N GLY A 553 4.50 -2.24 -17.83
CA GLY A 553 3.10 -2.68 -17.77
C GLY A 553 2.69 -2.96 -16.32
N TYR A 554 1.60 -2.35 -15.85
CA TYR A 554 1.19 -2.34 -14.43
C TYR A 554 1.24 -3.71 -13.75
N HIS A 555 0.63 -4.74 -14.36
CA HIS A 555 0.73 -6.15 -13.92
C HIS A 555 1.37 -7.06 -14.98
N ASN A 556 2.05 -6.47 -15.97
CA ASN A 556 2.51 -7.16 -17.18
C ASN A 556 4.04 -7.08 -17.35
N GLY A 557 4.79 -6.91 -16.26
CA GLY A 557 6.25 -6.95 -16.30
C GLY A 557 6.95 -6.05 -15.28
N THR A 558 6.22 -5.20 -14.54
CA THR A 558 6.74 -4.46 -13.37
C THR A 558 7.12 -5.40 -12.22
N VAL A 559 7.90 -4.88 -11.27
CA VAL A 559 8.26 -5.55 -10.01
C VAL A 559 7.48 -4.91 -8.87
N TRP A 560 6.80 -5.75 -8.09
CA TRP A 560 5.99 -5.34 -6.95
C TRP A 560 6.65 -5.83 -5.65
N PRO A 561 6.99 -4.95 -4.69
CA PRO A 561 7.63 -5.37 -3.44
C PRO A 561 6.80 -6.39 -2.64
N PHE A 562 5.48 -6.23 -2.60
CA PHE A 562 4.62 -7.15 -1.86
C PHE A 562 4.63 -8.56 -2.48
N ASP A 563 4.44 -8.69 -3.79
CA ASP A 563 4.51 -9.96 -4.54
C ASP A 563 5.84 -10.67 -4.23
N ASN A 564 6.95 -9.93 -4.34
CA ASN A 564 8.28 -10.44 -4.05
C ASN A 564 8.47 -10.91 -2.59
N SER A 565 7.85 -10.24 -1.62
CA SER A 565 7.90 -10.68 -0.22
C SER A 565 7.18 -12.01 0.01
N PHE A 566 6.04 -12.25 -0.65
CA PHE A 566 5.31 -13.51 -0.56
C PHE A 566 5.97 -14.63 -1.36
N ILE A 567 6.55 -14.32 -2.53
CA ILE A 567 7.40 -15.27 -3.26
C ILE A 567 8.58 -15.70 -2.39
N ALA A 568 9.30 -14.75 -1.79
CA ALA A 568 10.42 -15.06 -0.91
C ALA A 568 10.00 -15.88 0.32
N TRP A 569 8.80 -15.63 0.87
CA TRP A 569 8.24 -16.45 1.95
C TRP A 569 7.96 -17.89 1.49
N GLY A 570 7.37 -18.07 0.31
CA GLY A 570 7.14 -19.37 -0.31
C GLY A 570 8.43 -20.14 -0.57
N LEU A 571 9.46 -19.48 -1.14
CA LEU A 571 10.79 -20.07 -1.32
C LEU A 571 11.38 -20.54 0.02
N ARG A 572 11.29 -19.70 1.05
CA ARG A 572 11.78 -20.02 2.39
C ARG A 572 11.08 -21.22 3.00
N ARG A 573 9.75 -21.31 2.87
CA ARG A 573 8.93 -22.44 3.33
C ARG A 573 9.35 -23.77 2.71
N TYR A 574 9.86 -23.76 1.47
CA TYR A 574 10.32 -24.95 0.75
C TYR A 574 11.84 -25.19 0.89
N GLY A 575 12.55 -24.45 1.74
CA GLY A 575 13.98 -24.63 2.00
C GLY A 575 14.92 -23.89 1.04
N PHE A 576 14.40 -23.07 0.13
CA PHE A 576 15.18 -22.28 -0.84
C PHE A 576 15.62 -20.93 -0.24
N ALA A 577 16.37 -21.00 0.87
CA ALA A 577 16.75 -19.83 1.65
C ALA A 577 17.71 -18.89 0.89
N THR A 578 18.57 -19.44 0.03
CA THR A 578 19.51 -18.65 -0.80
C THR A 578 18.74 -17.80 -1.81
N GLU A 579 17.76 -18.39 -2.49
CA GLU A 579 16.92 -17.73 -3.50
C GLU A 579 16.02 -16.68 -2.85
N ALA A 580 15.41 -17.00 -1.70
CA ALA A 580 14.66 -16.04 -0.89
C ALA A 580 15.53 -14.84 -0.49
N GLY A 581 16.77 -15.08 -0.05
CA GLY A 581 17.74 -14.04 0.27
C GLY A 581 18.12 -13.17 -0.92
N ARG A 582 18.23 -13.74 -2.14
CA ARG A 582 18.49 -12.97 -3.37
C ARG A 582 17.35 -12.00 -3.70
N ILE A 583 16.10 -12.44 -3.54
CA ILE A 583 14.93 -11.56 -3.71
C ILE A 583 14.94 -10.46 -2.64
N ALA A 584 15.17 -10.82 -1.37
CA ALA A 584 15.25 -9.86 -0.27
C ALA A 584 16.31 -8.77 -0.54
N HIS A 585 17.52 -9.18 -0.95
CA HIS A 585 18.60 -8.27 -1.31
C HIS A 585 18.20 -7.34 -2.46
N GLY A 586 17.60 -7.86 -3.54
CA GLY A 586 17.18 -7.05 -4.69
C GLY A 586 16.18 -5.96 -4.33
N ILE A 587 15.16 -6.30 -3.53
CA ILE A 587 14.10 -5.36 -3.13
C ILE A 587 14.62 -4.31 -2.13
N ILE A 588 15.40 -4.71 -1.13
CA ILE A 588 15.98 -3.77 -0.15
C ILE A 588 16.98 -2.83 -0.83
N ASP A 589 17.79 -3.34 -1.77
CA ASP A 589 18.72 -2.51 -2.55
C ASP A 589 17.96 -1.53 -3.45
N ALA A 590 16.86 -1.95 -4.08
CA ALA A 590 16.01 -1.06 -4.87
C ALA A 590 15.47 0.11 -4.02
N ALA A 591 15.12 -0.13 -2.75
CA ALA A 591 14.62 0.90 -1.83
C ALA A 591 15.58 2.09 -1.63
N THR A 592 16.89 1.88 -1.79
CA THR A 592 17.90 2.95 -1.67
C THR A 592 17.73 4.06 -2.70
N TYR A 593 17.18 3.72 -3.88
CA TYR A 593 16.87 4.66 -4.96
C TYR A 593 15.53 5.39 -4.77
N PHE A 594 14.79 5.00 -3.75
CA PHE A 594 13.51 5.60 -3.36
C PHE A 594 13.56 6.17 -1.94
N HIS A 595 14.75 6.58 -1.47
CA HIS A 595 14.96 7.17 -0.14
C HIS A 595 14.42 6.30 1.01
N GLY A 596 14.54 4.97 0.87
CA GLY A 596 14.05 3.99 1.84
C GLY A 596 12.54 3.70 1.78
N ARG A 597 11.77 4.42 0.95
CA ARG A 597 10.33 4.23 0.75
C ARG A 597 10.06 3.47 -0.53
N LEU A 598 9.84 2.16 -0.42
CA LEU A 598 9.47 1.35 -1.57
C LEU A 598 8.11 1.80 -2.15
N PRO A 599 8.01 2.07 -3.47
CA PRO A 599 6.74 2.36 -4.09
C PRO A 599 5.87 1.11 -4.21
N GLU A 600 4.61 1.28 -4.57
CA GLU A 600 3.68 0.19 -4.93
C GLU A 600 4.30 -0.78 -5.95
N ALA A 601 4.88 -0.23 -7.02
CA ALA A 601 5.58 -0.96 -8.05
C ALA A 601 6.69 -0.10 -8.68
N PHE A 602 7.66 -0.75 -9.32
CA PHE A 602 8.66 -0.11 -10.16
C PHE A 602 8.90 -0.92 -11.45
N GLY A 603 9.53 -0.29 -12.45
CA GLY A 603 9.73 -0.89 -13.76
C GLY A 603 10.60 -2.14 -13.69
N GLY A 604 10.18 -3.22 -14.37
CA GLY A 604 10.89 -4.50 -14.37
C GLY A 604 12.02 -4.59 -15.38
N PHE A 605 12.75 -3.50 -15.62
CA PHE A 605 13.96 -3.58 -16.44
C PHE A 605 15.02 -4.44 -15.76
N ALA A 606 15.79 -5.17 -16.56
CA ALA A 606 16.93 -5.90 -16.03
C ALA A 606 17.92 -4.94 -15.38
N ARG A 607 18.44 -5.30 -14.20
CA ARG A 607 19.37 -4.48 -13.41
C ARG A 607 20.62 -4.10 -14.20
N GLN A 608 21.09 -4.96 -15.10
CA GLN A 608 22.26 -4.67 -15.95
C GLN A 608 21.98 -3.58 -17.00
N THR A 609 20.72 -3.41 -17.40
CA THR A 609 20.31 -2.45 -18.43
C THR A 609 20.22 -1.03 -17.87
N THR A 610 19.54 -0.84 -16.74
CA THR A 610 19.27 0.50 -16.20
C THR A 610 20.21 0.90 -15.07
N ARG A 611 20.84 -0.05 -14.38
CA ARG A 611 21.68 0.15 -13.16
C ARG A 611 20.97 0.76 -11.94
N TYR A 612 19.76 1.29 -12.11
CA TYR A 612 18.85 1.75 -11.06
C TYR A 612 17.41 1.26 -11.36
N PRO A 613 16.56 1.06 -10.35
CA PRO A 613 15.15 0.71 -10.56
C PRO A 613 14.40 1.92 -11.15
N VAL A 614 13.74 1.72 -12.29
CA VAL A 614 13.02 2.79 -12.99
C VAL A 614 11.69 3.04 -12.29
N ARG A 615 11.37 4.30 -11.98
CA ARG A 615 10.08 4.69 -11.36
C ARG A 615 8.91 4.29 -12.25
N TYR A 616 7.88 3.71 -11.64
CA TYR A 616 6.60 3.49 -12.31
C TYR A 616 5.72 4.75 -12.16
N PRO A 617 5.25 5.39 -13.25
CA PRO A 617 4.66 6.73 -13.19
C PRO A 617 3.33 6.89 -12.47
N THR A 618 2.73 5.85 -11.89
CA THR A 618 1.48 5.98 -11.14
C THR A 618 1.49 5.18 -9.85
N ALA A 619 2.67 4.68 -9.45
CA ALA A 619 2.79 3.85 -8.26
C ALA A 619 2.47 4.67 -7.01
N GLY A 620 1.68 4.08 -6.12
CA GLY A 620 1.46 4.65 -4.80
C GLY A 620 2.75 4.78 -4.00
N SER A 621 2.95 5.90 -3.33
CA SER A 621 4.11 6.12 -2.44
C SER A 621 3.77 7.18 -1.37
N PRO A 622 3.67 6.80 -0.08
CA PRO A 622 3.85 5.46 0.46
C PRO A 622 2.69 4.50 0.11
N GLN A 623 2.98 3.19 0.18
CA GLN A 623 2.02 2.10 0.01
C GLN A 623 2.20 1.06 1.12
N ALA A 624 1.12 0.63 1.75
CA ALA A 624 1.12 -0.15 2.98
C ALA A 624 1.75 -1.54 2.80
N TRP A 625 1.33 -2.31 1.79
CA TRP A 625 1.90 -3.63 1.51
C TRP A 625 3.36 -3.60 1.01
N SER A 626 3.85 -2.44 0.56
CA SER A 626 5.24 -2.27 0.12
C SER A 626 6.12 -1.89 1.32
N SER A 627 5.55 -1.13 2.26
CA SER A 627 6.15 -0.89 3.58
C SER A 627 6.17 -2.17 4.42
N GLY A 628 5.11 -2.99 4.35
CA GLY A 628 5.07 -4.30 4.99
C GLY A 628 6.05 -5.30 4.37
N ALA A 629 6.23 -5.26 3.04
CA ALA A 629 7.13 -6.16 2.33
C ALA A 629 8.57 -6.15 2.89
N SER A 630 9.12 -4.96 3.17
CA SER A 630 10.48 -4.83 3.72
C SER A 630 10.61 -5.51 5.09
N LEU A 631 9.58 -5.38 5.94
CA LEU A 631 9.52 -6.01 7.25
C LEU A 631 9.44 -7.54 7.11
N LEU A 632 8.56 -8.05 6.23
CA LEU A 632 8.46 -9.48 5.97
C LEU A 632 9.79 -10.07 5.45
N LEU A 633 10.52 -9.34 4.60
CA LEU A 633 11.83 -9.77 4.12
C LEU A 633 12.86 -9.91 5.26
N ILE A 634 12.79 -9.06 6.30
CA ILE A 634 13.61 -9.22 7.52
C ILE A 634 13.23 -10.52 8.25
N ARG A 635 11.93 -10.79 8.44
CA ARG A 635 11.45 -12.08 8.99
C ARG A 635 11.97 -13.28 8.21
N ILE A 636 11.99 -13.20 6.88
CA ILE A 636 12.45 -14.28 5.99
C ILE A 636 13.97 -14.50 6.11
N MET A 637 14.77 -13.43 6.14
CA MET A 637 16.23 -13.51 6.30
C MET A 637 16.62 -14.08 7.67
N LEU A 638 15.89 -13.71 8.73
CA LEU A 638 16.07 -14.26 10.07
C LEU A 638 15.46 -15.67 10.23
N GLY A 639 14.59 -16.10 9.29
CA GLY A 639 13.89 -17.38 9.35
C GLY A 639 13.03 -17.53 10.59
N MET A 640 12.24 -16.51 10.90
CA MET A 640 11.42 -16.48 12.12
C MET A 640 10.06 -17.15 11.92
N GLU A 641 9.76 -18.16 12.74
CA GLU A 641 8.50 -18.90 12.70
C GLU A 641 7.95 -19.16 14.12
N PRO A 642 6.64 -18.96 14.37
CA PRO A 642 6.01 -19.31 15.63
C PRO A 642 5.84 -20.83 15.74
N HIS A 643 6.33 -21.41 16.83
CA HIS A 643 6.22 -22.85 17.13
C HIS A 643 6.03 -23.08 18.63
N GLU A 644 4.94 -23.76 19.01
CA GLU A 644 4.68 -24.24 20.38
C GLU A 644 4.99 -23.24 21.51
N GLY A 645 4.51 -22.00 21.38
CA GLY A 645 4.73 -20.97 22.42
C GLY A 645 6.07 -20.22 22.31
N HIS A 646 6.93 -20.59 21.36
CA HIS A 646 8.25 -20.00 21.14
C HIS A 646 8.38 -19.41 19.72
N LEU A 647 9.38 -18.53 19.55
CA LEU A 647 9.83 -18.07 18.25
C LEU A 647 11.07 -18.88 17.84
N VAL A 648 10.93 -19.69 16.80
CA VAL A 648 12.07 -20.39 16.18
C VAL A 648 12.75 -19.42 15.22
N VAL A 649 14.09 -19.39 15.26
CA VAL A 649 14.93 -18.52 14.43
C VAL A 649 15.96 -19.37 13.72
N GLU A 650 15.83 -19.50 12.40
CA GLU A 650 16.78 -20.21 11.54
C GLU A 650 17.33 -19.25 10.49
N PRO A 651 18.38 -18.47 10.77
CA PRO A 651 18.76 -17.38 9.88
C PRO A 651 19.49 -17.86 8.62
N ALA A 652 19.19 -17.23 7.50
CA ALA A 652 19.95 -17.36 6.25
C ALA A 652 20.11 -15.97 5.61
N LEU A 653 21.22 -15.31 5.93
CA LEU A 653 21.50 -13.97 5.42
C LEU A 653 22.12 -14.04 4.02
N PRO A 654 21.62 -13.27 3.04
CA PRO A 654 22.28 -13.15 1.75
C PRO A 654 23.58 -12.33 1.87
N PRO A 655 24.48 -12.40 0.86
CA PRO A 655 25.65 -11.54 0.80
C PRO A 655 25.29 -10.05 0.94
N GLY A 656 26.12 -9.28 1.65
CA GLY A 656 25.89 -7.86 1.92
C GLY A 656 25.18 -7.54 3.24
N TYR A 657 24.81 -8.57 4.03
CA TYR A 657 24.24 -8.42 5.38
C TYR A 657 25.13 -9.12 6.38
N GLY A 658 26.09 -8.42 7.01
CA GLY A 658 27.04 -9.04 7.92
C GLY A 658 26.39 -9.43 9.25
N ARG A 659 25.51 -8.56 9.78
CA ARG A 659 24.74 -8.81 11.00
C ARG A 659 23.33 -8.23 10.90
N ILE A 660 22.35 -9.01 11.35
CA ILE A 660 20.98 -8.53 11.61
C ILE A 660 20.58 -9.01 13.00
N ALA A 661 20.13 -8.09 13.84
CA ALA A 661 19.50 -8.37 15.12
C ALA A 661 18.17 -7.61 15.18
N LEU A 662 17.08 -8.32 15.42
CA LEU A 662 15.76 -7.72 15.65
C LEU A 662 15.38 -8.01 17.10
N LEU A 663 15.36 -6.96 17.92
CA LEU A 663 15.15 -7.03 19.36
C LEU A 663 13.69 -6.75 19.71
N ASP A 664 13.22 -7.22 20.86
CA ASP A 664 11.89 -6.92 21.39
C ASP A 664 10.72 -7.39 20.51
N ILE A 665 10.87 -8.50 19.78
CA ILE A 665 9.85 -9.05 18.89
C ILE A 665 8.61 -9.49 19.70
N PRO A 666 7.45 -8.85 19.52
CA PRO A 666 6.24 -9.21 20.26
C PRO A 666 5.66 -10.54 19.78
N GLY A 667 5.04 -11.28 20.69
CA GLY A 667 4.25 -12.48 20.38
C GLY A 667 3.71 -13.14 21.64
N ARG A 668 3.17 -14.35 21.53
CA ARG A 668 2.67 -15.14 22.67
C ARG A 668 3.73 -15.44 23.74
N TRP A 669 5.01 -15.32 23.37
CA TRP A 669 6.19 -15.42 24.23
C TRP A 669 6.52 -14.09 24.97
N GLY A 670 5.69 -13.06 24.85
CA GLY A 670 5.98 -11.72 25.37
C GLY A 670 6.87 -10.96 24.40
N LYS A 671 8.18 -10.90 24.68
CA LYS A 671 9.20 -10.29 23.82
C LYS A 671 10.45 -11.17 23.76
N VAL A 672 10.95 -11.39 22.56
CA VAL A 672 12.18 -12.16 22.31
C VAL A 672 13.01 -11.48 21.23
N ASP A 673 14.29 -11.82 21.17
CA ASP A 673 15.21 -11.27 20.20
C ASP A 673 15.60 -12.34 19.16
N ALA A 674 15.80 -11.93 17.91
CA ALA A 674 16.30 -12.78 16.83
C ALA A 674 17.61 -12.22 16.28
N PHE A 675 18.65 -13.06 16.22
CA PHE A 675 20.00 -12.65 15.84
C PHE A 675 20.55 -13.53 14.71
N ALA A 676 21.24 -12.88 13.78
CA ALA A 676 21.93 -13.52 12.68
C ALA A 676 23.26 -12.83 12.40
N ARG A 677 24.27 -13.64 12.09
CA ARG A 677 25.53 -13.18 11.49
C ARG A 677 25.78 -13.99 10.24
N HIS A 678 26.20 -13.33 9.17
CA HIS A 678 26.54 -14.02 7.93
C HIS A 678 27.74 -14.94 8.18
N ARG A 679 27.54 -16.22 7.92
CA ARG A 679 28.62 -17.21 7.92
C ARG A 679 29.03 -17.38 6.46
N PRO A 680 30.21 -16.91 6.03
CA PRO A 680 30.69 -17.22 4.69
C PRO A 680 30.74 -18.74 4.56
N VAL A 681 30.16 -19.28 3.49
CA VAL A 681 30.28 -20.69 3.15
C VAL A 681 31.76 -20.98 3.00
N ARG A 682 32.34 -21.75 3.94
CA ARG A 682 33.69 -22.28 3.73
C ARG A 682 33.59 -23.14 2.46
N PRO A 683 34.39 -22.88 1.41
CA PRO A 683 34.51 -23.86 0.34
C PRO A 683 34.89 -25.18 0.99
N LEU A 684 34.20 -26.25 0.60
CA LEU A 684 34.62 -27.61 0.93
C LEU A 684 36.08 -27.71 0.46
N THR A 685 37.01 -27.78 1.41
CA THR A 685 38.39 -28.12 1.09
C THR A 685 38.33 -29.53 0.52
N ASP A 686 38.66 -29.62 -0.76
CA ASP A 686 38.94 -30.87 -1.45
C ASP A 686 40.10 -31.54 -0.70
N ASP A 687 39.77 -32.47 0.21
CA ASP A 687 40.74 -33.39 0.82
C ASP A 687 41.18 -34.38 -0.28
N SER A 688 41.93 -33.86 -1.24
CA SER A 688 42.70 -34.64 -2.21
C SER A 688 44.10 -34.05 -2.30
N ASP A 689 44.82 -34.12 -1.18
CA ASP A 689 46.27 -33.90 -1.14
C ASP A 689 46.96 -35.08 -1.83
N PRO A 690 47.58 -34.92 -3.02
CA PRO A 690 48.25 -36.01 -3.69
C PRO A 690 49.75 -35.95 -3.37
N TYR A 691 50.22 -37.01 -2.70
CA TYR A 691 51.61 -37.45 -2.50
C TYR A 691 52.43 -36.89 -1.33
N PRO A 692 53.01 -37.79 -0.51
CA PRO A 692 54.12 -37.43 0.38
C PRO A 692 55.40 -37.31 -0.44
N SER A 693 56.07 -36.16 -0.37
CA SER A 693 57.45 -36.04 -0.85
C SER A 693 58.41 -36.81 0.07
N PRO A 694 59.39 -37.54 -0.50
CA PRO A 694 60.24 -38.45 0.25
C PRO A 694 61.35 -37.69 0.99
N SER A 695 61.68 -38.22 2.17
CA SER A 695 62.86 -37.89 2.95
C SER A 695 64.16 -38.02 2.15
N LEU A 696 65.00 -36.98 2.21
CA LEU A 696 66.42 -37.06 1.85
C LEU A 696 67.26 -37.08 3.13
N GLY A 697 67.88 -38.24 3.35
CA GLY A 697 69.30 -38.32 3.70
C GLY A 697 70.10 -38.58 2.43
#